data_AF-A0A3Q7S530-F1
#
_entry.id   AF-A0A3Q7S530-F1
#
_cell.length_a   1.000
_cell.length_b   1.000
_cell.length_c   1.000
_cell.angle_alpha   90.00
_cell.angle_beta   90.00
_cell.angle_gamma   90.00
#
_symmetry.space_group_name_H-M   'P 1'
#
loop_
_entity.id
_entity.type
_entity.pdbx_description
1 polymer ?
#
loop_
_entity_poly.entity_id
_entity_poly.type
_entity_poly.pdbx_seq_one_letter_code
_entity_poly.pdbx_strand_id
1 'polypeptide(L)'
;MALRTSCFLLAVMFSASCKAITSSDGMCTEKEANNTYNCENLGLTEVPNTLPNTTEFLEFGFNFLPTLENTTFSRLVSLIFLDLTRCQINWVHEDTFQNHHQLNTIVLTGNPLIFMAETSLNGPKSLKHLFLIQTGISNLEFIPMHNLENLESLHLGSNHISSIKFPENFPTRNLKVLDFQNNGIHYLSSEDMHVLEQATNLSLNFNGNDIKGIEPGAFHSNIFQSLKFGGTLNLSVVLKGLQNSTTQSLWLGSYEDTDDQDLTSAMFDGLCDISVESINLQKHYISDISSATFRCFTQLQELDLTANHLNELPSGIEGMKALKKLVLNVNSFDQLCQINAASFPSLTDLSVKGNIRKLDLGAGCLERLENLQKLDLSHSDIEASDCCNLQLKNLALLQYLNLSYNEPLGLRSQAFKECPRLQGLDLAFTHLYIKGPQSPFQNLHLLQVLNLSHCLLDTSNQHFLTGLVDLRHLNLQGNHFQDRSISKTNLLQTLSSLEILILSSCDLLFIDKQAFQSLRKLSHVDLSYNSLTGNSIDALSHLQGIYLNMAANNIHIIPSHLLPTLSQQSTINLSHNPLDCTCSNIHFITWYKENLQKFEGSEDTKCANPPSLRGVKLSDVKLSCGITATGIFFLVVFLFLVAILLIFSVKFLLRWKYQHI
;
A
#
# COMPACT_ATOMS: atom_id res chain seq x y z
N MET A 1 -73.73 2.15 -22.80
CA MET A 1 -74.03 3.22 -21.82
C MET A 1 -72.95 3.15 -20.76
N ALA A 2 -71.83 3.86 -20.97
CA ALA A 2 -71.55 5.21 -20.45
C ALA A 2 -71.15 5.13 -18.96
N LEU A 3 -69.94 5.51 -18.50
CA LEU A 3 -69.03 6.54 -18.98
C LEU A 3 -67.59 6.20 -18.55
N ARG A 4 -66.63 6.32 -19.50
CA ARG A 4 -65.20 6.61 -19.22
C ARG A 4 -65.09 8.05 -18.69
N THR A 5 -63.90 8.42 -18.25
CA THR A 5 -63.39 9.78 -17.92
C THR A 5 -63.65 10.29 -16.50
N SER A 6 -62.68 10.12 -15.60
CA SER A 6 -61.97 11.24 -14.97
C SER A 6 -60.98 10.71 -13.91
N CYS A 7 -59.70 10.60 -14.27
CA CYS A 7 -58.54 10.74 -13.37
C CYS A 7 -57.26 10.67 -14.22
N PHE A 8 -57.21 11.51 -15.25
CA PHE A 8 -56.00 11.86 -15.99
C PHE A 8 -55.86 13.39 -15.86
N LEU A 9 -55.39 13.85 -14.71
CA LEU A 9 -54.90 15.22 -14.44
C LEU A 9 -54.59 15.38 -12.94
N LEU A 10 -53.52 14.74 -12.44
CA LEU A 10 -52.74 15.13 -11.24
C LEU A 10 -51.67 14.05 -10.91
N ALA A 11 -50.75 13.80 -11.84
CA ALA A 11 -49.54 13.02 -11.57
C ALA A 11 -48.38 13.46 -12.48
N VAL A 12 -48.27 14.77 -12.71
CA VAL A 12 -47.10 15.41 -13.33
C VAL A 12 -46.61 16.50 -12.40
N MET A 13 -46.15 16.11 -11.21
CA MET A 13 -45.23 16.85 -10.33
C MET A 13 -44.63 15.80 -9.38
N PHE A 14 -43.31 15.81 -9.19
CA PHE A 14 -42.47 14.81 -8.50
C PHE A 14 -41.88 13.69 -9.36
N SER A 15 -41.37 14.03 -10.54
CA SER A 15 -40.09 13.45 -10.96
C SER A 15 -38.97 14.18 -10.19
N ALA A 16 -38.67 13.72 -8.98
CA ALA A 16 -37.45 14.10 -8.30
C ALA A 16 -36.28 13.39 -9.02
N SER A 17 -35.71 14.05 -10.01
CA SER A 17 -34.36 13.74 -10.45
C SER A 17 -33.43 13.99 -9.28
N CYS A 18 -32.98 12.93 -8.60
CA CYS A 18 -31.92 13.05 -7.61
C CYS A 18 -30.61 13.25 -8.39
N LYS A 19 -30.32 14.51 -8.73
CA LYS A 19 -28.96 14.92 -9.07
C LYS A 19 -28.27 15.05 -7.71
N ALA A 20 -27.41 14.10 -7.37
CA ALA A 20 -26.49 14.27 -6.27
C ALA A 20 -25.58 15.46 -6.61
N ILE A 21 -25.95 16.63 -6.12
CA ILE A 21 -25.02 17.71 -5.88
C ILE A 21 -24.55 17.45 -4.46
N THR A 22 -23.43 16.75 -4.32
CA THR A 22 -22.66 16.79 -3.09
C THR A 22 -22.12 18.22 -2.97
N SER A 23 -22.91 19.14 -2.42
CA SER A 23 -22.29 20.26 -1.71
C SER A 23 -21.70 19.62 -0.46
N SER A 24 -20.39 19.32 -0.52
CA SER A 24 -19.61 19.24 0.71
C SER A 24 -19.95 20.49 1.51
N ASP A 25 -20.37 20.32 2.76
CA ASP A 25 -20.31 21.43 3.71
C ASP A 25 -18.92 22.06 3.54
N GLY A 26 -18.84 23.39 3.41
CA GLY A 26 -17.60 24.13 3.20
C GLY A 26 -16.70 24.14 4.44
N MET A 27 -16.60 23.01 5.13
CA MET A 27 -15.87 22.80 6.36
C MET A 27 -14.75 21.80 6.12
N CYS A 28 -13.61 22.07 6.74
CA CYS A 28 -12.49 21.15 6.73
C CYS A 28 -12.87 19.84 7.43
N THR A 29 -12.36 18.72 6.91
CA THR A 29 -12.52 17.40 7.50
C THR A 29 -11.46 17.17 8.56
N GLU A 30 -11.87 16.77 9.76
CA GLU A 30 -10.97 16.36 10.83
C GLU A 30 -10.50 14.92 10.61
N LYS A 31 -9.18 14.70 10.50
CA LYS A 31 -8.57 13.36 10.38
C LYS A 31 -8.15 12.81 11.74
N GLU A 32 -7.59 13.67 12.58
CA GLU A 32 -7.22 13.36 13.96
C GLU A 32 -7.74 14.46 14.89
N ALA A 33 -8.41 14.06 15.97
CA ALA A 33 -9.11 14.96 16.88
C ALA A 33 -8.20 16.09 17.38
N ASN A 34 -8.56 17.34 17.06
CA ASN A 34 -7.83 18.57 17.41
C ASN A 34 -6.37 18.66 16.94
N ASN A 35 -5.95 17.83 15.98
CA ASN A 35 -4.57 17.77 15.51
C ASN A 35 -4.46 17.97 13.99
N THR A 36 -5.11 17.11 13.19
CA THR A 36 -4.94 17.06 11.73
C THR A 36 -6.24 17.41 11.01
N TYR A 37 -6.17 18.40 10.10
CA TYR A 37 -7.30 18.86 9.31
C TYR A 37 -7.00 18.88 7.81
N ASN A 38 -7.94 18.38 7.01
CA ASN A 38 -7.94 18.50 5.55
C ASN A 38 -8.98 19.54 5.10
N CYS A 39 -8.49 20.58 4.44
CA CYS A 39 -9.28 21.67 3.86
C CYS A 39 -9.11 21.74 2.33
N GLU A 40 -8.68 20.67 1.68
CA GLU A 40 -8.34 20.69 0.26
C GLU A 40 -9.56 20.89 -0.63
N ASN A 41 -9.37 21.58 -1.77
CA ASN A 41 -10.41 21.75 -2.81
C ASN A 41 -11.72 22.42 -2.33
N LEU A 42 -11.69 23.16 -1.23
CA LEU A 42 -12.87 23.86 -0.70
C LEU A 42 -13.06 25.26 -1.28
N GLY A 43 -12.10 25.75 -2.08
CA GLY A 43 -12.16 27.09 -2.68
C GLY A 43 -12.09 28.22 -1.65
N LEU A 44 -11.45 27.97 -0.51
CA LEU A 44 -11.34 28.90 0.59
C LEU A 44 -10.45 30.09 0.22
N THR A 45 -10.87 31.29 0.62
CA THR A 45 -10.10 32.53 0.42
C THR A 45 -9.34 32.98 1.67
N GLU A 46 -9.58 32.31 2.80
CA GLU A 46 -8.95 32.56 4.09
C GLU A 46 -8.92 31.27 4.92
N VAL A 47 -8.07 31.24 5.94
CA VAL A 47 -7.99 30.11 6.88
C VAL A 47 -9.24 30.10 7.77
N PRO A 48 -10.04 29.02 7.81
CA PRO A 48 -11.28 28.99 8.58
C PRO A 48 -11.06 29.25 10.08
N ASN A 49 -11.86 30.15 10.64
CA ASN A 49 -11.85 30.46 12.07
C ASN A 49 -12.31 29.28 12.96
N THR A 50 -12.93 28.26 12.37
CA THR A 50 -13.38 27.04 13.05
C THR A 50 -12.25 26.06 13.38
N LEU A 51 -11.10 26.16 12.70
CA LEU A 51 -9.94 25.30 12.99
C LEU A 51 -9.40 25.58 14.40
N PRO A 52 -9.11 24.59 15.25
CA PRO A 52 -8.54 24.83 16.58
C PRO A 52 -7.13 25.43 16.51
N ASN A 53 -6.76 26.26 17.49
CA ASN A 53 -5.40 26.83 17.58
C ASN A 53 -4.32 25.76 17.81
N THR A 54 -4.70 24.57 18.28
CA THR A 54 -3.83 23.41 18.52
C THR A 54 -3.55 22.60 17.26
N THR A 55 -4.05 23.02 16.10
CA THR A 55 -3.82 22.33 14.83
C THR A 55 -2.32 22.24 14.54
N GLU A 56 -1.81 21.03 14.34
CA GLU A 56 -0.39 20.75 14.04
C GLU A 56 -0.18 20.43 12.56
N PHE A 57 -1.14 19.74 11.92
CA PHE A 57 -1.08 19.34 10.53
C PHE A 57 -2.26 19.92 9.75
N LEU A 58 -1.95 20.78 8.76
CA LEU A 58 -2.95 21.42 7.93
C LEU A 58 -2.71 21.14 6.44
N GLU A 59 -3.61 20.39 5.83
CA GLU A 59 -3.67 20.16 4.38
C GLU A 59 -4.60 21.21 3.76
N PHE A 60 -4.05 22.27 3.17
CA PHE A 60 -4.81 23.43 2.67
C PHE A 60 -4.70 23.60 1.14
N GLY A 61 -4.25 22.57 0.42
CA GLY A 61 -4.03 22.61 -1.02
C GLY A 61 -5.29 22.95 -1.84
N PHE A 62 -5.08 23.46 -3.05
CA PHE A 62 -6.12 23.76 -4.03
C PHE A 62 -7.18 24.76 -3.54
N ASN A 63 -6.78 25.71 -2.70
CA ASN A 63 -7.59 26.85 -2.27
C ASN A 63 -7.15 28.14 -2.99
N PHE A 64 -7.56 29.31 -2.50
CA PHE A 64 -7.26 30.60 -3.14
C PHE A 64 -6.68 31.59 -2.11
N LEU A 65 -5.35 31.63 -2.00
CA LEU A 65 -4.62 32.55 -1.14
C LEU A 65 -3.63 33.38 -1.98
N PRO A 66 -4.07 34.42 -2.72
CA PRO A 66 -3.20 35.18 -3.61
C PRO A 66 -1.99 35.83 -2.92
N THR A 67 -2.15 36.19 -1.65
CA THR A 67 -1.12 36.80 -0.80
C THR A 67 -1.08 36.07 0.54
N LEU A 68 0.14 35.86 1.04
CA LEU A 68 0.37 35.45 2.42
C LEU A 68 0.96 36.63 3.19
N GLU A 69 0.32 36.98 4.30
CA GLU A 69 0.69 38.08 5.18
C GLU A 69 0.96 37.54 6.59
N ASN A 70 1.56 38.37 7.45
CA ASN A 70 1.82 38.02 8.84
C ASN A 70 0.56 37.69 9.66
N THR A 71 -0.63 38.04 9.17
CA THR A 71 -1.92 37.71 9.80
C THR A 71 -2.52 36.39 9.33
N THR A 72 -2.15 35.86 8.16
CA THR A 72 -2.85 34.74 7.49
C THR A 72 -2.94 33.48 8.35
N PHE A 73 -1.84 33.09 9.00
CA PHE A 73 -1.77 31.89 9.85
C PHE A 73 -1.53 32.21 11.33
N SER A 74 -1.51 33.49 11.71
CA SER A 74 -1.02 33.97 13.01
C SER A 74 -1.64 33.30 14.25
N ARG A 75 -2.86 32.76 14.12
CA ARG A 75 -3.61 32.07 15.17
C ARG A 75 -3.20 30.59 15.36
N LEU A 76 -2.70 29.94 14.31
CA LEU A 76 -2.34 28.52 14.28
C LEU A 76 -0.88 28.32 14.68
N VAL A 77 -0.53 28.72 15.89
CA VAL A 77 0.86 28.77 16.38
C VAL A 77 1.53 27.40 16.55
N SER A 78 0.73 26.33 16.64
CA SER A 78 1.19 24.96 16.84
C SER A 78 1.50 24.21 15.54
N LEU A 79 1.41 24.85 14.37
CA LEU A 79 1.66 24.19 13.09
C LEU A 79 3.07 23.58 13.03
N ILE A 80 3.11 22.31 12.62
CA ILE A 80 4.29 21.50 12.32
C ILE A 80 4.35 21.20 10.81
N PHE A 81 3.20 20.97 10.18
CA PHE A 81 3.08 20.71 8.74
C PHE A 81 2.03 21.63 8.11
N LEU A 82 2.41 22.27 7.00
CA LEU A 82 1.52 23.15 6.25
C LEU A 82 1.64 22.89 4.75
N ASP A 83 0.54 22.42 4.14
CA ASP A 83 0.44 22.25 2.70
C ASP A 83 -0.40 23.35 2.06
N LEU A 84 0.24 24.14 1.17
CA LEU A 84 -0.37 25.22 0.39
C LEU A 84 -0.24 24.96 -1.12
N THR A 85 -0.21 23.69 -1.52
CA THR A 85 -0.08 23.27 -2.92
C THR A 85 -1.17 23.91 -3.78
N ARG A 86 -0.77 24.57 -4.87
CA ARG A 86 -1.68 25.18 -5.86
C ARG A 86 -2.75 26.10 -5.27
N CYS A 87 -2.39 26.88 -4.25
CA CYS A 87 -3.24 27.91 -3.65
C CYS A 87 -3.28 29.25 -4.43
N GLN A 88 -2.66 29.29 -5.62
CA GLN A 88 -2.54 30.50 -6.46
C GLN A 88 -1.82 31.66 -5.74
N ILE A 89 -0.87 31.34 -4.86
CA ILE A 89 -0.08 32.32 -4.12
C ILE A 89 0.87 33.04 -5.10
N ASN A 90 0.86 34.37 -5.06
CA ASN A 90 1.77 35.21 -5.83
C ASN A 90 2.80 35.91 -4.94
N TRP A 91 2.43 36.26 -3.70
CA TRP A 91 3.25 37.06 -2.79
C TRP A 91 3.35 36.40 -1.43
N VAL A 92 4.56 36.28 -0.90
CA VAL A 92 4.80 35.90 0.50
C VAL A 92 5.48 37.08 1.19
N HIS A 93 4.73 37.81 2.01
CA HIS A 93 5.19 39.04 2.64
C HIS A 93 6.07 38.80 3.88
N GLU A 94 6.63 39.89 4.38
CA GLU A 94 7.46 39.93 5.60
C GLU A 94 6.75 39.25 6.77
N ASP A 95 7.52 38.48 7.53
CA ASP A 95 7.07 37.88 8.79
C ASP A 95 5.83 36.97 8.70
N THR A 96 5.48 36.49 7.50
CA THR A 96 4.34 35.57 7.24
C THR A 96 4.29 34.42 8.25
N PHE A 97 5.44 33.81 8.54
CA PHE A 97 5.53 32.68 9.45
C PHE A 97 6.12 33.00 10.83
N GLN A 98 6.18 34.26 11.26
CA GLN A 98 6.91 34.69 12.47
C GLN A 98 6.59 33.90 13.76
N ASN A 99 5.33 33.48 13.95
CA ASN A 99 4.88 32.78 15.17
C ASN A 99 5.01 31.25 15.11
N HIS A 100 5.40 30.69 13.96
CA HIS A 100 5.32 29.24 13.70
C HIS A 100 6.65 28.55 13.98
N HIS A 101 7.12 28.63 15.23
CA HIS A 101 8.45 28.14 15.60
C HIS A 101 8.64 26.63 15.45
N GLN A 102 7.55 25.87 15.55
CA GLN A 102 7.54 24.40 15.44
C GLN A 102 7.39 23.92 13.99
N LEU A 103 7.15 24.84 13.04
CA LEU A 103 6.87 24.49 11.66
C LEU A 103 8.08 23.80 11.04
N ASN A 104 7.84 22.57 10.60
CA ASN A 104 8.85 21.63 10.15
C ASN A 104 8.81 21.43 8.64
N THR A 105 7.62 21.42 8.05
CA THR A 105 7.40 21.22 6.63
C THR A 105 6.50 22.31 6.06
N ILE A 106 6.96 22.93 4.97
CA ILE A 106 6.18 23.90 4.19
C ILE A 106 6.13 23.43 2.75
N VAL A 107 4.91 23.26 2.22
CA VAL A 107 4.67 22.90 0.81
C VAL A 107 4.06 24.08 0.07
N LEU A 108 4.79 24.64 -0.88
CA LEU A 108 4.37 25.76 -1.75
C LEU A 108 4.27 25.34 -3.22
N THR A 109 4.22 24.04 -3.49
CA THR A 109 4.24 23.46 -4.83
C THR A 109 3.13 24.04 -5.74
N GLY A 110 3.49 24.39 -6.98
CA GLY A 110 2.51 24.82 -7.99
C GLY A 110 1.88 26.19 -7.74
N ASN A 111 2.53 27.06 -6.97
CA ASN A 111 2.12 28.45 -6.78
C ASN A 111 2.91 29.39 -7.68
N PRO A 112 2.27 30.32 -8.41
CA PRO A 112 2.95 31.26 -9.31
C PRO A 112 3.63 32.40 -8.51
N LEU A 113 4.65 32.06 -7.73
CA LEU A 113 5.33 33.00 -6.83
C LEU A 113 6.04 34.09 -7.63
N ILE A 114 5.66 35.34 -7.40
CA ILE A 114 6.29 36.54 -7.99
C ILE A 114 7.39 37.05 -7.06
N PHE A 115 7.18 36.98 -5.74
CA PHE A 115 8.11 37.49 -4.75
C PHE A 115 7.95 36.81 -3.39
N MET A 116 9.07 36.60 -2.71
CA MET A 116 9.17 36.12 -1.33
C MET A 116 10.06 37.07 -0.53
N ALA A 117 9.52 37.62 0.55
CA ALA A 117 10.26 38.57 1.39
C ALA A 117 11.37 37.88 2.19
N GLU A 118 12.46 38.61 2.45
CA GLU A 118 13.63 38.12 3.21
C GLU A 118 13.28 37.57 4.60
N THR A 119 12.32 38.20 5.29
CA THR A 119 11.92 37.78 6.65
C THR A 119 10.77 36.78 6.67
N SER A 120 10.25 36.36 5.50
CA SER A 120 9.06 35.51 5.41
C SER A 120 9.22 34.18 6.17
N LEU A 121 10.43 33.60 6.16
CA LEU A 121 10.77 32.33 6.81
C LEU A 121 11.53 32.50 8.14
N ASN A 122 11.46 33.68 8.78
CA ASN A 122 12.23 33.92 10.01
C ASN A 122 11.72 33.16 11.24
N GLY A 123 10.41 32.90 11.31
CA GLY A 123 9.77 32.25 12.46
C GLY A 123 10.05 30.74 12.59
N PRO A 124 9.96 29.94 11.51
CA PRO A 124 10.17 28.49 11.50
C PRO A 124 11.60 28.03 11.84
N LYS A 125 11.97 28.05 13.12
CA LYS A 125 13.29 27.63 13.59
C LYS A 125 13.54 26.13 13.43
N SER A 126 12.50 25.32 13.31
CA SER A 126 12.58 23.86 13.14
C SER A 126 12.31 23.40 11.71
N LEU A 127 12.37 24.30 10.72
CA LEU A 127 12.10 23.98 9.33
C LEU A 127 13.14 22.99 8.80
N LYS A 128 12.66 21.82 8.35
CA LYS A 128 13.47 20.75 7.76
C LYS A 128 13.16 20.54 6.28
N HIS A 129 11.91 20.71 5.88
CA HIS A 129 11.45 20.33 4.55
C HIS A 129 10.77 21.51 3.86
N LEU A 130 11.34 21.97 2.75
CA LEU A 130 10.80 23.07 1.96
C LEU A 130 10.56 22.61 0.52
N PHE A 131 9.31 22.69 0.07
CA PHE A 131 8.91 22.32 -1.29
C PHE A 131 8.50 23.56 -2.08
N LEU A 132 9.28 23.88 -3.10
CA LEU A 132 9.09 24.99 -4.02
C LEU A 132 9.00 24.49 -5.47
N ILE A 133 8.42 23.31 -5.66
CA ILE A 133 8.28 22.63 -6.96
C ILE A 133 7.30 23.42 -7.83
N GLN A 134 7.62 23.65 -9.10
CA GLN A 134 6.72 24.33 -10.04
C GLN A 134 6.25 25.70 -9.54
N THR A 135 7.18 26.51 -9.01
CA THR A 135 6.87 27.85 -8.49
C THR A 135 7.29 28.98 -9.44
N GLY A 136 7.96 28.65 -10.55
CA GLY A 136 8.43 29.61 -11.54
C GLY A 136 9.79 30.23 -11.21
N ILE A 137 10.49 29.72 -10.20
CA ILE A 137 11.82 30.20 -9.78
C ILE A 137 12.82 30.01 -10.92
N SER A 138 13.60 31.05 -11.21
CA SER A 138 14.70 30.98 -12.20
C SER A 138 16.10 31.13 -11.58
N ASN A 139 16.19 31.68 -10.37
CA ASN A 139 17.44 31.90 -9.63
C ASN A 139 17.23 31.52 -8.16
N LEU A 140 18.21 30.84 -7.56
CA LEU A 140 18.20 30.42 -6.16
C LEU A 140 18.19 31.59 -5.17
N GLU A 141 18.66 32.77 -5.56
CA GLU A 141 18.55 34.00 -4.75
C GLU A 141 17.09 34.41 -4.48
N PHE A 142 16.11 33.84 -5.18
CA PHE A 142 14.69 34.04 -4.87
C PHE A 142 14.30 33.55 -3.46
N ILE A 143 15.03 32.58 -2.93
CA ILE A 143 14.70 31.91 -1.67
C ILE A 143 15.45 32.63 -0.54
N PRO A 144 14.75 33.08 0.52
CA PRO A 144 15.40 33.71 1.66
C PRO A 144 16.18 32.68 2.48
N MET A 145 17.51 32.70 2.33
CA MET A 145 18.39 31.63 2.81
C MET A 145 18.84 31.77 4.27
N HIS A 146 18.67 32.95 4.88
CA HIS A 146 19.33 33.30 6.14
C HIS A 146 18.91 32.46 7.35
N ASN A 147 17.71 31.86 7.33
CA ASN A 147 17.17 31.09 8.46
C ASN A 147 16.94 29.59 8.14
N LEU A 148 17.67 29.04 7.17
CA LEU A 148 17.53 27.65 6.73
C LEU A 148 18.56 26.69 7.37
N GLU A 149 19.13 27.03 8.54
CA GLU A 149 20.21 26.26 9.18
C GLU A 149 19.87 24.80 9.47
N ASN A 150 18.59 24.50 9.73
CA ASN A 150 18.09 23.16 10.06
C ASN A 150 17.51 22.41 8.85
N LEU A 151 17.64 22.96 7.65
CA LEU A 151 17.03 22.39 6.46
C LEU A 151 17.68 21.04 6.11
N GLU A 152 16.85 20.01 5.98
CA GLU A 152 17.25 18.65 5.60
C GLU A 152 16.91 18.36 4.13
N SER A 153 15.81 18.92 3.60
CA SER A 153 15.42 18.73 2.21
C SER A 153 14.90 20.00 1.54
N LEU A 154 15.44 20.30 0.37
CA LEU A 154 15.01 21.39 -0.49
C LEU A 154 14.60 20.85 -1.86
N HIS A 155 13.31 21.02 -2.20
CA HIS A 155 12.76 20.54 -3.46
C HIS A 155 12.43 21.69 -4.40
N LEU A 156 13.12 21.74 -5.54
CA LEU A 156 13.09 22.82 -6.52
C LEU A 156 12.75 22.31 -7.93
N GLY A 157 12.12 21.14 -8.02
CA GLY A 157 11.81 20.55 -9.31
C GLY A 157 10.82 21.36 -10.16
N SER A 158 10.83 21.15 -11.47
CA SER A 158 9.90 21.77 -12.44
C SER A 158 9.90 23.30 -12.40
N ASN A 159 11.08 23.90 -12.21
CA ASN A 159 11.30 25.35 -12.24
C ASN A 159 12.12 25.74 -13.49
N HIS A 160 12.58 26.99 -13.54
CA HIS A 160 13.40 27.53 -14.64
C HIS A 160 14.87 27.72 -14.22
N ILE A 161 15.36 26.88 -13.31
CA ILE A 161 16.72 27.00 -12.76
C ILE A 161 17.72 26.44 -13.78
N SER A 162 18.75 27.21 -14.12
CA SER A 162 19.80 26.79 -15.07
C SER A 162 21.18 26.61 -14.44
N SER A 163 21.37 27.06 -13.20
CA SER A 163 22.59 26.92 -12.41
C SER A 163 22.21 26.63 -10.96
N ILE A 164 22.99 25.77 -10.32
CA ILE A 164 22.81 25.39 -8.92
C ILE A 164 23.71 26.19 -7.98
N LYS A 165 24.24 27.32 -8.46
CA LYS A 165 25.08 28.22 -7.68
C LYS A 165 24.27 28.81 -6.53
N PHE A 166 24.50 28.29 -5.33
CA PHE A 166 23.97 28.87 -4.11
C PHE A 166 24.80 30.10 -3.68
N PRO A 167 24.18 31.06 -2.98
CA PRO A 167 24.93 32.11 -2.28
C PRO A 167 25.92 31.49 -1.27
N GLU A 168 27.09 32.12 -1.07
CA GLU A 168 28.16 31.60 -0.20
C GLU A 168 27.71 31.29 1.24
N ASN A 169 26.67 31.97 1.73
CA ASN A 169 26.15 31.82 3.09
C ASN A 169 25.03 30.77 3.22
N PHE A 170 24.74 29.98 2.17
CA PHE A 170 23.69 28.97 2.23
C PHE A 170 24.08 27.83 3.18
N PRO A 171 23.27 27.52 4.22
CA PRO A 171 23.60 26.47 5.17
C PRO A 171 23.36 25.07 4.58
N THR A 172 24.45 24.32 4.35
CA THR A 172 24.39 22.97 3.73
C THR A 172 24.66 21.81 4.70
N ARG A 173 25.09 22.10 5.94
CA ARG A 173 25.57 21.08 6.90
C ARG A 173 24.55 19.99 7.24
N ASN A 174 23.28 20.38 7.37
CA ASN A 174 22.18 19.47 7.70
C ASN A 174 21.48 18.91 6.45
N LEU A 175 21.80 19.43 5.26
CA LEU A 175 21.12 19.09 4.02
C LEU A 175 21.39 17.63 3.64
N LYS A 176 20.32 16.89 3.35
CA LYS A 176 20.33 15.49 2.95
C LYS A 176 19.73 15.28 1.57
N VAL A 177 18.79 16.12 1.15
CA VAL A 177 18.14 16.03 -0.16
C VAL A 177 18.11 17.39 -0.82
N LEU A 178 18.59 17.44 -2.06
CA LEU A 178 18.47 18.60 -2.91
C LEU A 178 17.97 18.16 -4.29
N ASP A 179 16.78 18.62 -4.64
CA ASP A 179 16.06 18.13 -5.81
C ASP A 179 15.88 19.22 -6.85
N PHE A 180 16.53 19.03 -8.00
CA PHE A 180 16.47 19.89 -9.17
C PHE A 180 15.78 19.22 -10.36
N GLN A 181 14.96 18.18 -10.13
CA GLN A 181 14.31 17.44 -11.20
C GLN A 181 13.58 18.36 -12.19
N ASN A 182 13.71 18.11 -13.49
CA ASN A 182 12.99 18.81 -14.54
C ASN A 182 13.24 20.34 -14.50
N ASN A 183 14.50 20.75 -14.56
CA ASN A 183 14.92 22.14 -14.67
C ASN A 183 15.71 22.36 -15.97
N GLY A 184 16.31 23.54 -16.14
CA GLY A 184 17.12 23.91 -17.30
C GLY A 184 18.63 23.82 -17.07
N ILE A 185 19.09 22.91 -16.19
CA ILE A 185 20.52 22.80 -15.86
C ILE A 185 21.24 22.07 -17.00
N HIS A 186 22.29 22.69 -17.54
CA HIS A 186 23.06 22.12 -18.66
C HIS A 186 24.56 21.96 -18.36
N TYR A 187 25.08 22.64 -17.33
CA TYR A 187 26.50 22.61 -16.97
C TYR A 187 26.66 22.62 -15.45
N LEU A 188 27.64 21.87 -14.94
CA LEU A 188 28.00 21.82 -13.52
C LEU A 188 29.48 22.19 -13.37
N SER A 189 29.76 23.26 -12.63
CA SER A 189 31.12 23.75 -12.37
C SER A 189 31.65 23.29 -11.00
N SER A 190 32.96 23.47 -10.78
CA SER A 190 33.57 23.24 -9.46
C SER A 190 33.04 24.24 -8.42
N GLU A 191 32.71 25.47 -8.83
CA GLU A 191 32.13 26.49 -7.95
C GLU A 191 30.73 26.09 -7.47
N ASP A 192 29.91 25.50 -8.36
CA ASP A 192 28.58 24.98 -8.04
C ASP A 192 28.64 23.89 -6.95
N MET A 193 29.63 23.01 -7.02
CA MET A 193 29.80 21.89 -6.07
C MET A 193 30.46 22.30 -4.76
N HIS A 194 31.32 23.32 -4.76
CA HIS A 194 32.07 23.75 -3.57
C HIS A 194 31.15 24.16 -2.41
N VAL A 195 30.02 24.81 -2.68
CA VAL A 195 29.05 25.21 -1.64
C VAL A 195 28.41 24.00 -0.94
N LEU A 196 28.33 22.86 -1.64
CA LEU A 196 27.76 21.61 -1.14
C LEU A 196 28.77 20.74 -0.39
N GLU A 197 30.05 21.15 -0.32
CA GLU A 197 31.13 20.36 0.30
C GLU A 197 30.91 20.11 1.81
N GLN A 198 30.19 21.01 2.50
CA GLN A 198 29.87 20.82 3.92
C GLN A 198 28.73 19.81 4.16
N ALA A 199 27.98 19.43 3.12
CA ALA A 199 26.92 18.45 3.24
C ALA A 199 27.51 17.03 3.31
N THR A 200 26.92 16.18 4.15
CA THR A 200 27.32 14.77 4.29
C THR A 200 26.14 13.87 3.97
N ASN A 201 26.39 12.79 3.22
CA ASN A 201 25.36 11.88 2.72
C ASN A 201 24.26 12.61 1.92
N LEU A 202 24.68 13.54 1.06
CA LEU A 202 23.77 14.33 0.24
C LEU A 202 23.20 13.48 -0.91
N SER A 203 21.90 13.60 -1.14
CA SER A 203 21.21 13.09 -2.32
C SER A 203 20.91 14.23 -3.27
N LEU A 204 21.51 14.19 -4.47
CA LEU A 204 21.27 15.16 -5.54
C LEU A 204 20.43 14.54 -6.64
N ASN A 205 19.34 15.21 -7.01
CA ASN A 205 18.47 14.79 -8.10
C ASN A 205 18.51 15.81 -9.26
N PHE A 206 19.13 15.40 -10.37
CA PHE A 206 19.19 16.15 -11.62
C PHE A 206 18.34 15.50 -12.73
N ASN A 207 17.43 14.57 -12.40
CA ASN A 207 16.61 13.90 -13.40
C ASN A 207 15.87 14.90 -14.30
N GLY A 208 15.79 14.62 -15.60
CA GLY A 208 15.14 15.52 -16.55
C GLY A 208 15.86 16.86 -16.76
N ASN A 209 17.16 16.93 -16.45
CA ASN A 209 18.04 18.02 -16.87
C ASN A 209 18.97 17.52 -17.99
N ASP A 210 19.09 18.31 -19.05
CA ASP A 210 19.94 18.00 -20.21
C ASP A 210 21.39 18.43 -19.96
N ILE A 211 22.09 17.67 -19.10
CA ILE A 211 23.48 17.95 -18.68
C ILE A 211 24.43 17.68 -19.85
N LYS A 212 24.98 18.75 -20.42
CA LYS A 212 25.91 18.72 -21.57
C LYS A 212 27.37 18.78 -21.17
N GLY A 213 27.68 19.23 -19.96
CA GLY A 213 29.04 19.33 -19.47
C GLY A 213 29.13 19.31 -17.95
N ILE A 214 30.22 18.74 -17.45
CA ILE A 214 30.62 18.81 -16.05
C ILE A 214 32.10 19.18 -16.05
N GLU A 215 32.47 20.19 -15.26
CA GLU A 215 33.85 20.62 -15.11
C GLU A 215 34.70 19.49 -14.48
N PRO A 216 35.88 19.16 -15.05
CA PRO A 216 36.74 18.12 -14.50
C PRO A 216 37.11 18.41 -13.04
N GLY A 217 36.80 17.46 -12.15
CA GLY A 217 37.07 17.58 -10.72
C GLY A 217 35.98 18.27 -9.91
N ALA A 218 34.86 18.67 -10.51
CA ALA A 218 33.74 19.29 -9.77
C ALA A 218 33.21 18.40 -8.63
N PHE A 219 33.23 17.07 -8.80
CA PHE A 219 32.75 16.10 -7.81
C PHE A 219 33.88 15.41 -7.04
N HIS A 220 35.11 15.93 -7.14
CA HIS A 220 36.30 15.28 -6.60
C HIS A 220 36.23 15.15 -5.08
N SER A 221 36.42 13.94 -4.54
CA SER A 221 36.40 13.66 -3.10
C SER A 221 35.07 13.96 -2.39
N ASN A 222 33.98 14.21 -3.12
CA ASN A 222 32.65 14.31 -2.55
C ASN A 222 32.06 12.90 -2.31
N ILE A 223 31.34 12.76 -1.20
CA ILE A 223 30.65 11.52 -0.81
C ILE A 223 29.15 11.76 -0.83
N PHE A 224 28.46 11.08 -1.74
CA PHE A 224 27.02 11.20 -1.92
C PHE A 224 26.28 9.95 -1.45
N GLN A 225 25.08 10.17 -0.95
CA GLN A 225 24.12 9.11 -0.72
C GLN A 225 23.50 8.66 -2.06
N SER A 226 23.10 9.62 -2.88
CA SER A 226 22.49 9.34 -4.17
C SER A 226 22.78 10.45 -5.16
N LEU A 227 23.13 10.07 -6.39
CA LEU A 227 23.22 10.97 -7.53
C LEU A 227 22.27 10.47 -8.60
N LYS A 228 21.36 11.33 -9.07
CA LYS A 228 20.40 10.97 -10.13
C LYS A 228 20.55 11.90 -11.32
N PHE A 229 20.75 11.35 -12.50
CA PHE A 229 20.98 12.07 -13.75
C PHE A 229 20.12 11.53 -14.90
N GLY A 230 19.01 10.85 -14.61
CA GLY A 230 18.35 10.13 -15.69
C GLY A 230 17.51 11.01 -16.60
N GLY A 231 17.29 10.48 -17.80
CA GLY A 231 16.93 11.25 -18.98
C GLY A 231 18.06 12.12 -19.53
N THR A 232 19.30 11.96 -19.06
CA THR A 232 20.47 12.63 -19.67
C THR A 232 20.82 11.95 -21.00
N LEU A 233 21.03 12.76 -22.04
CA LEU A 233 21.30 12.27 -23.39
C LEU A 233 22.74 11.74 -23.56
N ASN A 234 23.67 12.08 -22.65
CA ASN A 234 25.08 11.73 -22.78
C ASN A 234 25.68 11.22 -21.47
N LEU A 235 25.54 9.92 -21.22
CA LEU A 235 26.13 9.26 -20.05
C LEU A 235 27.65 9.40 -19.97
N SER A 236 28.35 9.50 -21.10
CA SER A 236 29.81 9.66 -21.11
C SER A 236 30.25 10.98 -20.46
N VAL A 237 29.47 12.05 -20.62
CA VAL A 237 29.74 13.34 -19.98
C VAL A 237 29.60 13.20 -18.47
N VAL A 238 28.50 12.58 -18.01
CA VAL A 238 28.23 12.39 -16.59
C VAL A 238 29.32 11.53 -15.95
N LEU A 239 29.61 10.36 -16.52
CA LEU A 239 30.59 9.43 -15.97
C LEU A 239 32.02 9.98 -15.96
N LYS A 240 32.42 10.77 -16.97
CA LYS A 240 33.72 11.45 -16.94
C LYS A 240 33.74 12.60 -15.93
N GLY A 241 32.63 13.32 -15.77
CA GLY A 241 32.51 14.43 -14.81
C GLY A 241 32.52 13.97 -13.35
N LEU A 242 32.02 12.77 -13.07
CA LEU A 242 31.98 12.16 -11.74
C LEU A 242 33.30 11.49 -11.32
N GLN A 243 34.38 11.66 -12.08
CA GLN A 243 35.67 11.05 -11.79
C GLN A 243 36.15 11.35 -10.35
N ASN A 244 36.63 10.32 -9.63
CA ASN A 244 37.08 10.38 -8.24
C ASN A 244 35.99 10.81 -7.23
N SER A 245 34.72 10.53 -7.54
CA SER A 245 33.62 10.66 -6.59
C SER A 245 33.26 9.31 -5.95
N THR A 246 32.60 9.38 -4.79
CA THR A 246 32.02 8.22 -4.12
C THR A 246 30.53 8.43 -3.98
N THR A 247 29.71 7.49 -4.45
CA THR A 247 28.26 7.54 -4.25
C THR A 247 27.71 6.16 -3.90
N GLN A 248 26.79 6.08 -2.95
CA GLN A 248 26.12 4.80 -2.68
C GLN A 248 25.19 4.40 -3.84
N SER A 249 24.41 5.34 -4.36
CA SER A 249 23.47 5.08 -5.46
C SER A 249 23.68 6.05 -6.62
N LEU A 250 23.79 5.51 -7.83
CA LEU A 250 23.88 6.28 -9.06
C LEU A 250 22.73 5.87 -10.00
N TRP A 251 21.79 6.79 -10.20
CA TRP A 251 20.63 6.58 -11.05
C TRP A 251 20.84 7.26 -12.40
N LEU A 252 21.02 6.46 -13.45
CA LEU A 252 21.28 6.89 -14.82
C LEU A 252 20.18 6.42 -15.77
N GLY A 253 19.05 5.94 -15.25
CA GLY A 253 17.96 5.39 -16.05
C GLY A 253 17.34 6.39 -17.01
N SER A 254 16.58 5.88 -17.98
CA SER A 254 15.82 6.72 -18.90
C SER A 254 14.32 6.51 -18.80
N TYR A 255 13.57 7.21 -19.65
CA TYR A 255 12.10 7.21 -19.67
C TYR A 255 11.57 6.77 -21.04
N GLU A 256 10.28 6.49 -21.17
CA GLU A 256 9.70 6.05 -22.47
C GLU A 256 9.67 7.19 -23.51
N ASP A 257 9.61 8.43 -23.05
CA ASP A 257 9.43 9.62 -23.89
C ASP A 257 10.76 10.32 -24.24
N THR A 258 11.91 9.71 -23.92
CA THR A 258 13.25 10.27 -24.19
C THR A 258 13.86 9.66 -25.44
N ASP A 259 14.28 10.51 -26.39
CA ASP A 259 15.09 10.10 -27.56
C ASP A 259 16.52 9.81 -27.08
N ASP A 260 16.78 8.57 -26.63
CA ASP A 260 18.08 8.18 -26.10
C ASP A 260 19.04 7.66 -27.17
N GLN A 261 20.33 7.92 -26.94
CA GLN A 261 21.39 7.29 -27.71
C GLN A 261 21.64 5.87 -27.21
N ASP A 262 21.86 4.96 -28.15
CA ASP A 262 22.34 3.61 -27.85
C ASP A 262 23.60 3.66 -26.98
N LEU A 263 23.57 2.97 -25.86
CA LEU A 263 24.73 2.84 -24.99
C LEU A 263 25.73 1.89 -25.62
N THR A 264 26.99 2.31 -25.62
CA THR A 264 28.13 1.48 -26.04
C THR A 264 29.04 1.21 -24.84
N SER A 265 29.80 0.12 -24.89
CA SER A 265 30.73 -0.25 -23.82
C SER A 265 31.71 0.87 -23.43
N ALA A 266 32.16 1.66 -24.40
CA ALA A 266 33.09 2.78 -24.18
C ALA A 266 32.49 3.91 -23.30
N MET A 267 31.16 4.05 -23.27
CA MET A 267 30.51 5.07 -22.43
C MET A 267 30.69 4.77 -20.94
N PHE A 268 30.86 3.50 -20.58
CA PHE A 268 31.03 3.05 -19.19
C PHE A 268 32.46 3.16 -18.67
N ASP A 269 33.44 3.54 -19.49
CA ASP A 269 34.85 3.58 -19.08
C ASP A 269 35.09 4.54 -17.91
N GLY A 270 34.29 5.60 -17.77
CA GLY A 270 34.38 6.53 -16.63
C GLY A 270 34.05 5.88 -15.28
N LEU A 271 33.30 4.78 -15.26
CA LEU A 271 32.97 4.05 -14.01
C LEU A 271 34.21 3.41 -13.36
N CYS A 272 35.28 3.19 -14.13
CA CYS A 272 36.53 2.65 -13.56
C CYS A 272 37.15 3.60 -12.51
N ASP A 273 36.84 4.89 -12.58
CA ASP A 273 37.37 5.93 -11.69
C ASP A 273 36.31 6.44 -10.69
N ILE A 274 35.18 5.73 -10.53
CA ILE A 274 34.08 6.08 -9.62
C ILE A 274 33.90 4.94 -8.62
N SER A 275 33.72 5.28 -7.34
CA SER A 275 33.28 4.30 -6.34
C SER A 275 31.77 4.34 -6.20
N VAL A 276 31.10 3.24 -6.59
CA VAL A 276 29.64 3.14 -6.60
C VAL A 276 29.16 1.75 -6.17
N GLU A 277 28.18 1.71 -5.27
CA GLU A 277 27.59 0.47 -4.76
C GLU A 277 26.40 0.00 -5.59
N SER A 278 25.55 0.92 -6.06
CA SER A 278 24.31 0.62 -6.78
C SER A 278 24.15 1.49 -8.03
N ILE A 279 23.91 0.87 -9.19
CA ILE A 279 23.65 1.56 -10.46
C ILE A 279 22.30 1.12 -11.04
N ASN A 280 21.52 2.10 -11.50
CA ASN A 280 20.34 1.87 -12.33
C ASN A 280 20.55 2.44 -13.74
N LEU A 281 20.35 1.59 -14.75
CA LEU A 281 20.46 1.91 -16.17
C LEU A 281 19.15 1.61 -16.92
N GLN A 282 18.01 1.65 -16.24
CA GLN A 282 16.74 1.20 -16.82
C GLN A 282 16.40 1.93 -18.12
N LYS A 283 15.62 1.28 -19.00
CA LYS A 283 15.08 1.84 -20.25
C LYS A 283 16.09 2.34 -21.28
N HIS A 284 17.40 2.15 -21.05
CA HIS A 284 18.42 2.34 -22.08
C HIS A 284 18.47 1.16 -23.04
N TYR A 285 18.80 1.43 -24.30
CA TYR A 285 19.19 0.39 -25.24
C TYR A 285 20.72 0.23 -25.22
N ILE A 286 21.22 -0.95 -24.85
CA ILE A 286 22.66 -1.24 -24.85
C ILE A 286 22.99 -1.99 -26.13
N SER A 287 23.61 -1.29 -27.09
CA SER A 287 24.08 -1.87 -28.35
C SER A 287 25.25 -2.83 -28.13
N ASP A 288 25.25 -3.95 -28.86
CA ASP A 288 26.35 -4.92 -28.93
C ASP A 288 26.96 -5.33 -27.57
N ILE A 289 26.13 -5.86 -26.66
CA ILE A 289 26.61 -6.35 -25.36
C ILE A 289 27.63 -7.49 -25.57
N SER A 290 28.83 -7.28 -25.05
CA SER A 290 29.96 -8.22 -25.11
C SER A 290 30.43 -8.58 -23.70
N SER A 291 31.34 -9.56 -23.58
CA SER A 291 31.91 -9.94 -22.28
C SER A 291 32.64 -8.79 -21.58
N ALA A 292 33.11 -7.79 -22.32
CA ALA A 292 33.85 -6.64 -21.79
C ALA A 292 32.96 -5.42 -21.48
N THR A 293 31.66 -5.45 -21.82
CA THR A 293 30.76 -4.29 -21.69
C THR A 293 30.74 -3.70 -20.28
N PHE A 294 30.85 -4.56 -19.25
CA PHE A 294 30.79 -4.13 -17.85
C PHE A 294 32.11 -4.25 -17.09
N ARG A 295 33.26 -4.24 -17.80
CA ARG A 295 34.60 -4.41 -17.20
C ARG A 295 34.91 -3.48 -16.01
N CYS A 296 34.33 -2.28 -15.98
CA CYS A 296 34.53 -1.30 -14.90
C CYS A 296 33.63 -1.53 -13.67
N PHE A 297 32.68 -2.46 -13.69
CA PHE A 297 31.66 -2.64 -12.64
C PHE A 297 32.19 -3.45 -11.44
N THR A 298 33.52 -3.52 -11.25
CA THR A 298 34.21 -4.44 -10.34
C THR A 298 33.86 -4.28 -8.86
N GLN A 299 33.44 -3.08 -8.44
CA GLN A 299 33.06 -2.77 -7.05
C GLN A 299 31.55 -2.82 -6.80
N LEU A 300 30.76 -2.94 -7.87
CA LEU A 300 29.31 -2.78 -7.81
C LEU A 300 28.66 -3.92 -7.02
N GLN A 301 27.70 -3.58 -6.17
CA GLN A 301 26.90 -4.53 -5.40
C GLN A 301 25.52 -4.74 -6.01
N GLU A 302 24.91 -3.68 -6.56
CA GLU A 302 23.58 -3.75 -7.20
C GLU A 302 23.58 -3.17 -8.61
N LEU A 303 23.00 -3.91 -9.55
CA LEU A 303 22.81 -3.50 -10.93
C LEU A 303 21.35 -3.68 -11.34
N ASP A 304 20.76 -2.60 -11.85
CA ASP A 304 19.41 -2.61 -12.40
C ASP A 304 19.42 -2.31 -13.90
N LEU A 305 19.03 -3.31 -14.67
CA LEU A 305 18.89 -3.32 -16.13
C LEU A 305 17.42 -3.49 -16.56
N THR A 306 16.50 -2.93 -15.79
CA THR A 306 15.06 -3.02 -16.08
C THR A 306 14.74 -2.41 -17.44
N ALA A 307 13.96 -3.12 -18.27
CA ALA A 307 13.50 -2.63 -19.57
C ALA A 307 14.64 -2.21 -20.52
N ASN A 308 15.77 -2.91 -20.53
CA ASN A 308 16.88 -2.65 -21.45
C ASN A 308 16.82 -3.43 -22.77
N HIS A 309 15.65 -3.97 -23.11
CA HIS A 309 15.43 -4.76 -24.33
C HIS A 309 16.36 -5.98 -24.46
N LEU A 310 16.85 -6.52 -23.34
CA LEU A 310 17.77 -7.64 -23.33
C LEU A 310 17.05 -8.93 -23.75
N ASN A 311 17.65 -9.68 -24.66
CA ASN A 311 17.23 -11.03 -25.04
C ASN A 311 18.22 -12.11 -24.56
N GLU A 312 19.48 -11.73 -24.38
CA GLU A 312 20.54 -12.56 -23.80
C GLU A 312 21.62 -11.68 -23.15
N LEU A 313 22.36 -12.27 -22.22
CA LEU A 313 23.60 -11.70 -21.68
C LEU A 313 24.77 -12.60 -22.10
N PRO A 314 25.94 -12.07 -22.48
CA PRO A 314 27.04 -12.92 -22.92
C PRO A 314 27.61 -13.79 -21.78
N SER A 315 28.23 -14.91 -22.13
CA SER A 315 28.96 -15.73 -21.16
C SER A 315 30.30 -15.08 -20.78
N GLY A 316 30.71 -15.20 -19.51
CA GLY A 316 32.04 -14.78 -19.07
C GLY A 316 32.17 -13.25 -18.94
N ILE A 317 31.12 -12.58 -18.46
CA ILE A 317 31.12 -11.12 -18.28
C ILE A 317 32.18 -10.71 -17.26
N GLU A 318 33.04 -9.78 -17.67
CA GLU A 318 34.05 -9.17 -16.82
C GLU A 318 33.43 -8.15 -15.87
N GLY A 319 34.05 -7.94 -14.70
CA GLY A 319 33.58 -6.96 -13.71
C GLY A 319 32.44 -7.40 -12.79
N MET A 320 31.72 -8.49 -13.09
CA MET A 320 30.49 -8.88 -12.37
C MET A 320 30.68 -9.81 -11.15
N LYS A 321 31.93 -10.12 -10.78
CA LYS A 321 32.22 -11.13 -9.74
C LYS A 321 31.79 -10.72 -8.33
N ALA A 322 31.69 -9.41 -8.05
CA ALA A 322 31.31 -8.89 -6.73
C ALA A 322 29.79 -8.66 -6.58
N LEU A 323 29.05 -8.67 -7.70
CA LEU A 323 27.64 -8.29 -7.75
C LEU A 323 26.78 -9.18 -6.84
N LYS A 324 25.93 -8.54 -6.03
CA LYS A 324 25.01 -9.19 -5.08
C LYS A 324 23.59 -9.18 -5.58
N LYS A 325 23.16 -8.08 -6.21
CA LYS A 325 21.78 -7.93 -6.69
C LYS A 325 21.76 -7.56 -8.16
N LEU A 326 20.97 -8.31 -8.92
CA LEU A 326 20.76 -8.08 -10.34
C LEU A 326 19.27 -8.02 -10.63
N VAL A 327 18.84 -6.91 -11.23
CA VAL A 327 17.47 -6.69 -11.66
C VAL A 327 17.44 -6.67 -13.19
N LEU A 328 16.71 -7.62 -13.77
CA LEU A 328 16.53 -7.82 -15.21
C LEU A 328 15.05 -7.74 -15.60
N ASN A 329 14.27 -6.97 -14.86
CA ASN A 329 12.83 -6.89 -15.04
C ASN A 329 12.46 -6.33 -16.42
N VAL A 330 11.30 -6.74 -16.95
CA VAL A 330 10.76 -6.17 -18.19
C VAL A 330 11.73 -6.28 -19.38
N ASN A 331 12.49 -7.38 -19.45
CA ASN A 331 13.32 -7.72 -20.61
C ASN A 331 12.64 -8.81 -21.46
N SER A 332 13.34 -9.32 -22.48
CA SER A 332 12.78 -10.16 -23.56
C SER A 332 13.42 -11.54 -23.65
N PHE A 333 13.77 -12.15 -22.52
CA PHE A 333 14.37 -13.49 -22.50
C PHE A 333 13.35 -14.54 -22.91
N ASP A 334 13.72 -15.46 -23.80
CA ASP A 334 12.90 -16.63 -24.14
C ASP A 334 13.15 -17.77 -23.13
N GLN A 335 14.38 -17.91 -22.65
CA GLN A 335 14.79 -18.91 -21.66
C GLN A 335 15.68 -18.30 -20.57
N LEU A 336 15.52 -18.77 -19.34
CA LEU A 336 16.30 -18.30 -18.19
C LEU A 336 17.82 -18.54 -18.34
N CYS A 337 18.22 -19.55 -19.11
CA CYS A 337 19.62 -19.84 -19.40
C CYS A 337 20.32 -18.72 -20.20
N GLN A 338 19.57 -17.89 -20.93
CA GLN A 338 20.12 -16.76 -21.69
C GLN A 338 20.68 -15.65 -20.79
N ILE A 339 20.42 -15.68 -19.48
CA ILE A 339 21.04 -14.79 -18.49
C ILE A 339 22.52 -15.14 -18.27
N ASN A 340 22.95 -16.37 -18.59
CA ASN A 340 24.31 -16.84 -18.36
C ASN A 340 24.77 -16.65 -16.90
N ALA A 341 23.98 -17.22 -15.97
CA ALA A 341 24.11 -17.06 -14.52
C ALA A 341 25.52 -17.33 -13.94
N ALA A 342 26.34 -18.13 -14.61
CA ALA A 342 27.75 -18.37 -14.23
C ALA A 342 28.60 -17.09 -14.20
N SER A 343 28.18 -16.02 -14.88
CA SER A 343 28.83 -14.70 -14.84
C SER A 343 28.65 -13.96 -13.50
N PHE A 344 27.72 -14.41 -12.64
CA PHE A 344 27.34 -13.72 -11.39
C PHE A 344 27.48 -14.62 -10.14
N PRO A 345 28.68 -15.15 -9.82
CA PRO A 345 28.84 -16.17 -8.77
C PRO A 345 28.53 -15.68 -7.35
N SER A 346 28.55 -14.36 -7.12
CA SER A 346 28.31 -13.74 -5.80
C SER A 346 26.86 -13.36 -5.55
N LEU A 347 25.97 -13.60 -6.52
CA LEU A 347 24.59 -13.09 -6.50
C LEU A 347 23.79 -13.68 -5.33
N THR A 348 23.12 -12.81 -4.60
CA THR A 348 22.18 -13.14 -3.53
C THR A 348 20.74 -12.82 -3.91
N ASP A 349 20.50 -11.85 -4.78
CA ASP A 349 19.17 -11.38 -5.16
C ASP A 349 19.07 -11.28 -6.70
N LEU A 350 18.16 -12.05 -7.30
CA LEU A 350 17.86 -12.00 -8.74
C LEU A 350 16.38 -11.68 -8.96
N SER A 351 16.11 -10.71 -9.82
CA SER A 351 14.74 -10.36 -10.24
C SER A 351 14.66 -10.37 -11.76
N VAL A 352 13.75 -11.16 -12.32
CA VAL A 352 13.41 -11.25 -13.75
C VAL A 352 11.88 -11.18 -13.89
N LYS A 353 11.30 -10.19 -13.22
CA LYS A 353 9.87 -9.95 -13.17
C LYS A 353 9.38 -9.29 -14.46
N GLY A 354 8.18 -9.64 -14.90
CA GLY A 354 7.53 -8.89 -15.98
C GLY A 354 8.19 -9.14 -17.34
N ASN A 355 8.83 -10.28 -17.55
CA ASN A 355 9.51 -10.57 -18.80
C ASN A 355 8.49 -10.50 -19.95
N ILE A 356 8.78 -9.70 -20.98
CA ILE A 356 7.78 -9.33 -22.00
C ILE A 356 7.43 -10.50 -22.94
N ARG A 357 8.29 -11.52 -22.96
CA ARG A 357 8.03 -12.79 -23.64
C ARG A 357 7.69 -13.86 -22.61
N LYS A 358 7.02 -14.90 -23.05
CA LYS A 358 6.87 -16.12 -22.25
C LYS A 358 8.24 -16.67 -21.87
N LEU A 359 8.50 -16.78 -20.57
CA LEU A 359 9.80 -17.21 -20.05
C LEU A 359 9.80 -18.72 -19.76
N ASP A 360 10.65 -19.47 -20.45
CA ASP A 360 10.94 -20.86 -20.10
C ASP A 360 12.08 -20.92 -19.06
N LEU A 361 11.81 -21.57 -17.93
CA LEU A 361 12.80 -21.72 -16.85
C LEU A 361 13.96 -22.63 -17.22
N GLY A 362 13.79 -23.53 -18.19
CA GLY A 362 14.79 -24.53 -18.56
C GLY A 362 15.18 -25.46 -17.40
N ALA A 363 16.27 -26.21 -17.58
CA ALA A 363 16.78 -27.15 -16.59
C ALA A 363 18.09 -26.67 -15.98
N GLY A 364 18.09 -26.35 -14.68
CA GLY A 364 19.29 -25.94 -13.94
C GLY A 364 19.95 -24.66 -14.45
N CYS A 365 19.22 -23.75 -15.10
CA CYS A 365 19.79 -22.52 -15.65
C CYS A 365 20.45 -21.63 -14.59
N LEU A 366 20.02 -21.73 -13.33
CA LEU A 366 20.57 -20.97 -12.19
C LEU A 366 21.47 -21.82 -11.27
N GLU A 367 21.84 -23.05 -11.65
CA GLU A 367 22.52 -23.99 -10.73
C GLU A 367 23.89 -23.50 -10.21
N ARG A 368 24.47 -22.49 -10.87
CA ARG A 368 25.75 -21.86 -10.50
C ARG A 368 25.60 -20.72 -9.48
N LEU A 369 24.38 -20.30 -9.17
CA LEU A 369 24.10 -19.23 -8.20
C LEU A 369 23.97 -19.82 -6.79
N GLU A 370 25.06 -20.39 -6.27
CA GLU A 370 25.07 -21.10 -4.99
C GLU A 370 24.77 -20.19 -3.78
N ASN A 371 24.96 -18.88 -3.94
CA ASN A 371 24.72 -17.86 -2.92
C ASN A 371 23.31 -17.24 -2.98
N LEU A 372 22.47 -17.66 -3.92
CA LEU A 372 21.17 -17.01 -4.16
C LEU A 372 20.23 -17.20 -2.96
N GLN A 373 19.68 -16.10 -2.48
CA GLN A 373 18.77 -16.03 -1.34
C GLN A 373 17.37 -15.56 -1.75
N LYS A 374 17.27 -14.67 -2.74
CA LYS A 374 15.98 -14.18 -3.26
C LYS A 374 15.90 -14.32 -4.76
N LEU A 375 14.79 -14.87 -5.23
CA LEU A 375 14.49 -15.03 -6.64
C LEU A 375 13.06 -14.56 -6.93
N ASP A 376 12.93 -13.53 -7.77
CA ASP A 376 11.64 -13.05 -8.26
C ASP A 376 11.51 -13.32 -9.76
N LEU A 377 10.52 -14.14 -10.10
CA LEU A 377 10.16 -14.56 -11.45
C LEU A 377 8.66 -14.30 -11.71
N SER A 378 8.07 -13.34 -11.00
CA SER A 378 6.64 -13.01 -11.14
C SER A 378 6.31 -12.34 -12.47
N HIS A 379 5.07 -12.45 -12.93
CA HIS A 379 4.60 -11.81 -14.18
C HIS A 379 5.43 -12.15 -15.43
N SER A 380 5.86 -13.41 -15.59
CA SER A 380 6.74 -13.81 -16.70
C SER A 380 6.14 -14.93 -17.56
N ASP A 381 4.81 -15.11 -17.49
CA ASP A 381 4.02 -16.11 -18.22
C ASP A 381 4.60 -17.53 -18.15
N ILE A 382 5.25 -17.87 -17.02
CA ILE A 382 5.94 -19.15 -16.86
C ILE A 382 4.91 -20.27 -16.79
N GLU A 383 5.04 -21.26 -17.69
CA GLU A 383 4.24 -22.47 -17.67
C GLU A 383 5.16 -23.68 -17.54
N ALA A 384 4.87 -24.58 -16.60
CA ALA A 384 5.66 -25.80 -16.42
C ALA A 384 4.76 -26.97 -16.00
N SER A 385 4.81 -28.06 -16.76
CA SER A 385 4.03 -29.28 -16.45
C SER A 385 4.58 -30.08 -15.26
N ASP A 386 5.85 -29.87 -14.90
CA ASP A 386 6.54 -30.48 -13.76
C ASP A 386 7.52 -29.46 -13.17
N CYS A 387 7.16 -28.88 -12.04
CA CYS A 387 7.92 -27.86 -11.32
C CYS A 387 8.15 -28.30 -9.86
N CYS A 388 9.23 -27.90 -9.18
CA CYS A 388 10.25 -26.93 -9.62
C CYS A 388 11.68 -27.46 -9.46
N ASN A 389 11.84 -28.74 -9.13
CA ASN A 389 13.14 -29.33 -8.78
C ASN A 389 14.16 -29.32 -9.93
N LEU A 390 13.72 -29.44 -11.18
CA LEU A 390 14.64 -29.39 -12.32
C LEU A 390 15.08 -27.95 -12.62
N GLN A 391 14.15 -27.01 -12.49
CA GLN A 391 14.30 -25.59 -12.78
C GLN A 391 15.17 -24.89 -11.71
N LEU A 392 14.95 -25.21 -10.43
CA LEU A 392 15.59 -24.59 -9.26
C LEU A 392 16.76 -25.42 -8.69
N LYS A 393 17.34 -26.29 -9.52
CA LYS A 393 18.42 -27.19 -9.13
C LYS A 393 19.57 -26.44 -8.44
N ASN A 394 20.05 -26.97 -7.31
CA ASN A 394 21.18 -26.44 -6.53
C ASN A 394 20.96 -25.07 -5.86
N LEU A 395 19.72 -24.56 -5.77
CA LEU A 395 19.41 -23.30 -5.06
C LEU A 395 19.19 -23.52 -3.55
N ALA A 396 20.17 -24.15 -2.90
CA ALA A 396 20.04 -24.62 -1.52
C ALA A 396 19.99 -23.51 -0.45
N LEU A 397 20.45 -22.30 -0.78
CA LEU A 397 20.43 -21.13 0.10
C LEU A 397 19.21 -20.22 -0.11
N LEU A 398 18.31 -20.56 -1.03
CA LEU A 398 17.16 -19.74 -1.37
C LEU A 398 16.20 -19.63 -0.18
N GLN A 399 15.87 -18.39 0.19
CA GLN A 399 15.00 -18.03 1.31
C GLN A 399 13.67 -17.43 0.83
N TYR A 400 13.67 -16.72 -0.30
CA TYR A 400 12.47 -16.13 -0.87
C TYR A 400 12.34 -16.49 -2.35
N LEU A 401 11.19 -17.02 -2.72
CA LEU A 401 10.83 -17.34 -4.11
C LEU A 401 9.48 -16.72 -4.45
N ASN A 402 9.46 -15.90 -5.49
CA ASN A 402 8.23 -15.35 -6.06
C ASN A 402 8.00 -15.91 -7.47
N LEU A 403 6.90 -16.64 -7.62
CA LEU A 403 6.37 -17.22 -8.85
C LEU A 403 4.91 -16.79 -9.09
N SER A 404 4.49 -15.68 -8.47
CA SER A 404 3.13 -15.13 -8.64
C SER A 404 2.87 -14.61 -10.04
N TYR A 405 1.60 -14.54 -10.43
CA TYR A 405 1.13 -14.07 -11.74
C TYR A 405 1.84 -14.79 -12.90
N ASN A 406 1.84 -16.11 -12.87
CA ASN A 406 2.35 -16.96 -13.95
C ASN A 406 1.25 -17.90 -14.47
N GLU A 407 1.55 -18.59 -15.56
CA GLU A 407 0.69 -19.60 -16.15
C GLU A 407 0.65 -20.89 -15.30
N PRO A 408 -0.23 -21.87 -15.61
CA PRO A 408 -0.38 -23.06 -14.78
C PRO A 408 0.93 -23.81 -14.48
N LEU A 409 1.17 -24.09 -13.20
CA LEU A 409 2.30 -24.86 -12.71
C LEU A 409 1.86 -26.24 -12.19
N GLY A 410 2.43 -27.29 -12.80
CA GLY A 410 2.27 -28.67 -12.36
C GLY A 410 3.20 -28.98 -11.19
N LEU A 411 2.65 -29.18 -10.00
CA LEU A 411 3.45 -29.50 -8.80
C LEU A 411 3.32 -30.98 -8.43
N ARG A 412 4.47 -31.57 -8.06
CA ARG A 412 4.55 -32.92 -7.48
C ARG A 412 4.87 -32.88 -5.99
N SER A 413 4.73 -34.00 -5.28
CA SER A 413 5.22 -34.12 -3.90
C SER A 413 6.68 -33.67 -3.79
N GLN A 414 6.99 -32.84 -2.80
CA GLN A 414 8.32 -32.22 -2.61
C GLN A 414 8.78 -31.42 -3.84
N ALA A 415 7.89 -30.57 -4.40
CA ALA A 415 8.15 -29.76 -5.58
C ALA A 415 9.33 -28.77 -5.42
N PHE A 416 9.69 -28.44 -4.18
CA PHE A 416 10.72 -27.46 -3.82
C PHE A 416 11.87 -28.07 -3.01
N LYS A 417 12.21 -29.35 -3.26
CA LYS A 417 13.25 -30.08 -2.50
C LYS A 417 14.64 -29.45 -2.62
N GLU A 418 14.90 -28.77 -3.73
CA GLU A 418 16.16 -28.08 -4.01
C GLU A 418 16.32 -26.78 -3.21
N CYS A 419 15.24 -26.28 -2.58
CA CYS A 419 15.21 -25.02 -1.85
C CYS A 419 14.76 -25.25 -0.38
N PRO A 420 15.48 -26.06 0.41
CA PRO A 420 15.05 -26.45 1.77
C PRO A 420 15.07 -25.30 2.79
N ARG A 421 15.70 -24.16 2.45
CA ARG A 421 15.82 -22.97 3.31
C ARG A 421 14.75 -21.90 3.05
N LEU A 422 13.77 -22.18 2.20
CA LEU A 422 12.69 -21.23 1.92
C LEU A 422 11.98 -20.82 3.20
N GLN A 423 11.85 -19.50 3.37
CA GLN A 423 11.12 -18.81 4.42
C GLN A 423 9.88 -18.09 3.86
N GLY A 424 9.94 -17.63 2.61
CA GLY A 424 8.81 -17.04 1.90
C GLY A 424 8.62 -17.66 0.52
N LEU A 425 7.38 -18.03 0.20
CA LEU A 425 6.98 -18.53 -1.11
C LEU A 425 5.70 -17.81 -1.56
N ASP A 426 5.79 -17.10 -2.68
CA ASP A 426 4.66 -16.44 -3.31
C ASP A 426 4.30 -17.12 -4.62
N LEU A 427 3.07 -17.62 -4.71
CA LEU A 427 2.46 -18.27 -5.88
C LEU A 427 1.12 -17.61 -6.24
N ALA A 428 0.82 -16.42 -5.70
CA ALA A 428 -0.46 -15.77 -5.91
C ALA A 428 -0.78 -15.59 -7.40
N PHE A 429 -2.03 -15.78 -7.78
CA PHE A 429 -2.51 -15.68 -9.16
C PHE A 429 -1.80 -16.64 -10.15
N THR A 430 -1.21 -17.72 -9.64
CA THR A 430 -0.64 -18.80 -10.46
C THR A 430 -1.43 -20.08 -10.22
N HIS A 431 -2.07 -20.60 -11.26
CA HIS A 431 -2.88 -21.81 -11.14
C HIS A 431 -2.01 -23.03 -10.81
N LEU A 432 -2.33 -23.77 -9.76
CA LEU A 432 -1.56 -24.94 -9.34
C LEU A 432 -2.27 -26.23 -9.75
N TYR A 433 -1.67 -26.98 -10.68
CA TYR A 433 -2.18 -28.28 -11.12
C TYR A 433 -1.47 -29.42 -10.38
N ILE A 434 -2.23 -30.27 -9.69
CA ILE A 434 -1.67 -31.36 -8.87
C ILE A 434 -2.39 -32.67 -9.18
N LYS A 435 -1.62 -33.72 -9.45
CA LYS A 435 -2.15 -35.05 -9.77
C LYS A 435 -2.42 -35.87 -8.51
N GLY A 436 -3.64 -35.80 -7.99
CA GLY A 436 -4.09 -36.58 -6.84
C GLY A 436 -3.64 -36.01 -5.48
N PRO A 437 -3.81 -36.75 -4.37
CA PRO A 437 -3.47 -36.27 -3.04
C PRO A 437 -1.95 -36.26 -2.86
N GLN A 438 -1.33 -35.12 -3.17
CA GLN A 438 0.11 -34.91 -3.04
C GLN A 438 0.41 -33.80 -2.03
N SER A 439 1.66 -33.79 -1.55
CA SER A 439 2.17 -32.79 -0.60
C SER A 439 3.31 -32.00 -1.25
N PRO A 440 2.98 -30.99 -2.09
CA PRO A 440 4.00 -30.27 -2.86
C PRO A 440 5.00 -29.51 -1.98
N PHE A 441 4.56 -29.01 -0.83
CA PHE A 441 5.38 -28.24 0.10
C PHE A 441 6.05 -29.08 1.19
N GLN A 442 6.03 -30.41 1.06
CA GLN A 442 6.66 -31.29 2.03
C GLN A 442 8.16 -30.99 2.16
N ASN A 443 8.65 -30.99 3.42
CA ASN A 443 10.02 -30.69 3.83
C ASN A 443 10.44 -29.20 3.79
N LEU A 444 9.50 -28.28 3.53
CA LEU A 444 9.76 -26.84 3.71
C LEU A 444 9.59 -26.44 5.18
N HIS A 445 10.48 -26.95 6.03
CA HIS A 445 10.38 -26.82 7.49
C HIS A 445 10.62 -25.41 8.02
N LEU A 446 11.28 -24.55 7.23
CA LEU A 446 11.59 -23.16 7.61
C LEU A 446 10.62 -22.15 6.99
N LEU A 447 9.62 -22.61 6.23
CA LEU A 447 8.69 -21.73 5.52
C LEU A 447 7.77 -21.03 6.52
N GLN A 448 7.81 -19.70 6.52
CA GLN A 448 7.05 -18.83 7.41
C GLN A 448 5.90 -18.13 6.69
N VAL A 449 6.10 -17.75 5.42
CA VAL A 449 5.11 -17.03 4.61
C VAL A 449 4.81 -17.84 3.35
N LEU A 450 3.52 -18.15 3.15
CA LEU A 450 3.02 -18.83 1.96
C LEU A 450 1.81 -18.07 1.41
N ASN A 451 1.96 -17.53 0.21
CA ASN A 451 0.87 -16.86 -0.49
C ASN A 451 0.38 -17.73 -1.65
N LEU A 452 -0.88 -18.16 -1.57
CA LEU A 452 -1.57 -19.00 -2.53
C LEU A 452 -2.88 -18.35 -2.98
N SER A 453 -2.94 -17.02 -2.94
CA SER A 453 -4.13 -16.29 -3.34
C SER A 453 -4.48 -16.57 -4.81
N HIS A 454 -5.75 -16.85 -5.12
CA HIS A 454 -6.23 -17.10 -6.49
C HIS A 454 -5.46 -18.20 -7.23
N CYS A 455 -5.05 -19.28 -6.54
CA CYS A 455 -4.34 -20.41 -7.13
C CYS A 455 -5.24 -21.55 -7.66
N LEU A 456 -6.56 -21.42 -7.50
CA LEU A 456 -7.57 -22.45 -7.85
C LEU A 456 -7.28 -23.82 -7.22
N LEU A 457 -6.95 -23.82 -5.92
CA LEU A 457 -6.56 -25.03 -5.20
C LEU A 457 -7.70 -26.06 -5.06
N ASP A 458 -7.35 -27.34 -5.12
CA ASP A 458 -8.21 -28.41 -4.61
C ASP A 458 -8.08 -28.50 -3.09
N THR A 459 -8.93 -27.75 -2.39
CA THR A 459 -8.99 -27.68 -0.93
C THR A 459 -9.48 -28.98 -0.26
N SER A 460 -9.96 -29.96 -1.02
CA SER A 460 -10.35 -31.27 -0.50
C SER A 460 -9.13 -32.14 -0.11
N ASN A 461 -7.96 -31.84 -0.66
CA ASN A 461 -6.71 -32.52 -0.34
C ASN A 461 -6.18 -32.08 1.04
N GLN A 462 -6.48 -32.86 2.07
CA GLN A 462 -6.02 -32.63 3.45
C GLN A 462 -4.48 -32.66 3.60
N HIS A 463 -3.77 -33.28 2.66
CA HIS A 463 -2.30 -33.40 2.70
C HIS A 463 -1.57 -32.25 2.00
N PHE A 464 -2.31 -31.32 1.39
CA PHE A 464 -1.75 -30.26 0.55
C PHE A 464 -0.71 -29.40 1.28
N LEU A 465 -0.96 -29.02 2.53
CA LEU A 465 -0.09 -28.17 3.36
C LEU A 465 0.80 -28.97 4.34
N THR A 466 0.96 -30.27 4.12
CA THR A 466 1.78 -31.13 5.00
C THR A 466 3.26 -30.76 4.92
N GLY A 467 3.93 -30.70 6.08
CA GLY A 467 5.37 -30.42 6.20
C GLY A 467 5.70 -28.98 6.58
N LEU A 468 4.71 -28.08 6.55
CA LEU A 468 4.82 -26.66 6.87
C LEU A 468 4.73 -26.38 8.38
N VAL A 469 5.69 -26.89 9.14
CA VAL A 469 5.66 -26.89 10.61
C VAL A 469 5.87 -25.52 11.25
N ASP A 470 6.57 -24.61 10.56
CA ASP A 470 6.94 -23.28 11.07
C ASP A 470 6.20 -22.14 10.35
N LEU A 471 5.14 -22.49 9.61
CA LEU A 471 4.33 -21.53 8.84
C LEU A 471 3.55 -20.61 9.77
N ARG A 472 3.70 -19.30 9.55
CA ARG A 472 3.09 -18.23 10.36
C ARG A 472 2.07 -17.41 9.57
N HIS A 473 2.29 -17.20 8.28
CA HIS A 473 1.41 -16.43 7.41
C HIS A 473 0.97 -17.31 6.25
N LEU A 474 -0.34 -17.53 6.15
CA LEU A 474 -0.97 -18.23 5.03
C LEU A 474 -2.05 -17.36 4.40
N ASN A 475 -1.87 -17.05 3.11
CA ASN A 475 -2.89 -16.39 2.30
C ASN A 475 -3.53 -17.38 1.33
N LEU A 476 -4.83 -17.61 1.47
CA LEU A 476 -5.67 -18.45 0.63
C LEU A 476 -6.80 -17.67 -0.05
N GLN A 477 -6.74 -16.34 -0.07
CA GLN A 477 -7.76 -15.48 -0.65
C GLN A 477 -8.14 -15.94 -2.06
N GLY A 478 -9.43 -15.96 -2.39
CA GLY A 478 -9.89 -16.28 -3.75
C GLY A 478 -9.88 -17.77 -4.11
N ASN A 479 -9.56 -18.67 -3.17
CA ASN A 479 -9.67 -20.11 -3.42
C ASN A 479 -11.06 -20.66 -3.10
N HIS A 480 -11.42 -21.75 -3.76
CA HIS A 480 -12.70 -22.40 -3.56
C HIS A 480 -12.62 -23.51 -2.50
N PHE A 481 -13.54 -23.48 -1.54
CA PHE A 481 -13.73 -24.56 -0.58
C PHE A 481 -14.90 -25.45 -0.97
N GLN A 482 -14.71 -26.76 -0.87
CA GLN A 482 -15.74 -27.74 -1.16
C GLN A 482 -17.02 -27.43 -0.35
N ASP A 483 -18.17 -27.51 -1.04
CA ASP A 483 -19.50 -27.17 -0.48
C ASP A 483 -19.58 -25.77 0.13
N ARG A 484 -18.68 -24.85 -0.27
CA ARG A 484 -18.57 -23.49 0.28
C ARG A 484 -18.39 -23.50 1.80
N SER A 485 -17.69 -24.51 2.32
CA SER A 485 -17.58 -24.72 3.77
C SER A 485 -16.20 -25.17 4.22
N ILE A 486 -15.82 -24.78 5.44
CA ILE A 486 -14.64 -25.32 6.12
C ILE A 486 -15.12 -26.31 7.17
N SER A 487 -14.98 -27.60 6.87
CA SER A 487 -15.34 -28.67 7.79
C SER A 487 -14.34 -28.81 8.94
N LYS A 488 -14.70 -29.60 9.96
CA LYS A 488 -13.79 -29.95 11.06
C LYS A 488 -12.46 -30.48 10.54
N THR A 489 -12.47 -31.40 9.57
CA THR A 489 -11.28 -32.01 8.95
C THR A 489 -10.93 -31.30 7.65
N ASN A 490 -9.97 -30.40 7.71
CA ASN A 490 -9.57 -29.54 6.61
C ASN A 490 -8.03 -29.45 6.50
N LEU A 491 -7.54 -28.87 5.40
CA LEU A 491 -6.11 -28.72 5.11
C LEU A 491 -5.31 -27.87 6.11
N LEU A 492 -5.98 -27.06 6.94
CA LEU A 492 -5.33 -26.16 7.89
C LEU A 492 -4.92 -26.87 9.18
N GLN A 493 -5.45 -28.07 9.45
CA GLN A 493 -5.30 -28.74 10.74
C GLN A 493 -3.85 -28.93 11.19
N THR A 494 -2.91 -29.11 10.24
CA THR A 494 -1.50 -29.35 10.51
C THR A 494 -0.70 -28.09 10.88
N LEU A 495 -1.29 -26.90 10.75
CA LEU A 495 -0.58 -25.60 10.83
C LEU A 495 -0.63 -25.00 12.24
N SER A 496 -0.09 -25.71 13.23
CA SER A 496 -0.17 -25.28 14.65
C SER A 496 0.61 -24.00 14.99
N SER A 497 1.52 -23.57 14.11
CA SER A 497 2.32 -22.35 14.26
C SER A 497 1.70 -21.11 13.61
N LEU A 498 0.54 -21.23 12.96
CA LEU A 498 -0.06 -20.17 12.16
C LEU A 498 -0.51 -18.97 13.01
N GLU A 499 -0.15 -17.76 12.57
CA GLU A 499 -0.43 -16.48 13.22
C GLU A 499 -1.38 -15.63 12.36
N ILE A 500 -1.18 -15.61 11.05
CA ILE A 500 -1.95 -14.83 10.08
C ILE A 500 -2.62 -15.79 9.09
N LEU A 501 -3.95 -15.74 9.01
CA LEU A 501 -4.76 -16.52 8.08
C LEU A 501 -5.68 -15.60 7.28
N ILE A 502 -5.50 -15.60 5.96
CA ILE A 502 -6.35 -14.84 5.03
C ILE A 502 -7.19 -15.82 4.21
N LEU A 503 -8.50 -15.72 4.33
CA LEU A 503 -9.53 -16.52 3.66
C LEU A 503 -10.60 -15.61 3.03
N SER A 504 -10.21 -14.39 2.65
CA SER A 504 -11.12 -13.44 2.03
C SER A 504 -11.52 -13.89 0.61
N SER A 505 -12.72 -13.54 0.15
CA SER A 505 -13.18 -13.89 -1.21
C SER A 505 -13.15 -15.40 -1.54
N CYS A 506 -13.33 -16.28 -0.56
CA CYS A 506 -13.29 -17.74 -0.74
C CYS A 506 -14.69 -18.37 -0.99
N ASP A 507 -15.71 -17.52 -1.20
CA ASP A 507 -17.11 -17.90 -1.38
C ASP A 507 -17.69 -18.75 -0.21
N LEU A 508 -17.20 -18.55 1.01
CA LEU A 508 -17.58 -19.34 2.18
C LEU A 508 -18.99 -18.99 2.68
N LEU A 509 -19.79 -20.02 2.95
CA LEU A 509 -21.10 -19.93 3.61
C LEU A 509 -21.04 -20.36 5.08
N PHE A 510 -20.19 -21.34 5.40
CA PHE A 510 -20.17 -21.97 6.71
C PHE A 510 -18.74 -22.35 7.15
N ILE A 511 -18.47 -22.20 8.44
CA ILE A 511 -17.22 -22.64 9.08
C ILE A 511 -17.62 -23.46 10.30
N ASP A 512 -17.17 -24.71 10.35
CA ASP A 512 -17.41 -25.57 11.51
C ASP A 512 -16.74 -24.99 12.76
N LYS A 513 -17.42 -25.07 13.91
CA LYS A 513 -16.90 -24.52 15.18
C LYS A 513 -15.54 -25.12 15.61
N GLN A 514 -15.17 -26.30 15.11
CA GLN A 514 -13.88 -26.95 15.39
C GLN A 514 -12.88 -26.80 14.24
N ALA A 515 -13.23 -26.09 13.15
CA ALA A 515 -12.37 -25.96 11.96
C ALA A 515 -10.99 -25.37 12.26
N PHE A 516 -10.91 -24.42 13.20
CA PHE A 516 -9.67 -23.73 13.58
C PHE A 516 -9.08 -24.21 14.93
N GLN A 517 -9.61 -25.27 15.53
CA GLN A 517 -9.26 -25.72 16.89
C GLN A 517 -7.76 -25.99 17.11
N SER A 518 -7.01 -26.34 16.06
CA SER A 518 -5.56 -26.58 16.12
C SER A 518 -4.72 -25.31 15.97
N LEU A 519 -5.29 -24.21 15.48
CA LEU A 519 -4.62 -22.97 15.09
C LEU A 519 -4.49 -22.00 16.28
N ARG A 520 -3.83 -22.46 17.35
CA ARG A 520 -3.84 -21.77 18.66
C ARG A 520 -3.04 -20.47 18.73
N LYS A 521 -2.20 -20.19 17.73
CA LYS A 521 -1.34 -19.00 17.67
C LYS A 521 -1.91 -17.88 16.80
N LEU A 522 -3.10 -18.06 16.23
CA LEU A 522 -3.71 -17.05 15.37
C LEU A 522 -3.87 -15.73 16.12
N SER A 523 -3.39 -14.67 15.49
CA SER A 523 -3.47 -13.28 15.93
C SER A 523 -4.14 -12.39 14.88
N HIS A 524 -4.24 -12.85 13.63
CA HIS A 524 -4.90 -12.15 12.53
C HIS A 524 -5.71 -13.14 11.68
N VAL A 525 -7.01 -12.88 11.55
CA VAL A 525 -7.92 -13.69 10.75
C VAL A 525 -8.75 -12.79 9.85
N ASP A 526 -8.58 -12.94 8.54
CA ASP A 526 -9.38 -12.25 7.54
C ASP A 526 -10.37 -13.21 6.85
N LEU A 527 -11.65 -12.98 7.10
CA LEU A 527 -12.80 -13.70 6.53
C LEU A 527 -13.66 -12.77 5.65
N SER A 528 -13.15 -11.61 5.27
CA SER A 528 -13.91 -10.60 4.53
C SER A 528 -14.35 -11.07 3.15
N TYR A 529 -15.36 -10.43 2.56
CA TYR A 529 -15.86 -10.75 1.22
C TYR A 529 -16.27 -12.23 1.05
N ASN A 530 -16.93 -12.79 2.06
CA ASN A 530 -17.54 -14.12 1.99
C ASN A 530 -19.07 -14.00 2.14
N SER A 531 -19.76 -15.12 2.30
CA SER A 531 -21.20 -15.17 2.54
C SER A 531 -21.52 -15.71 3.95
N LEU A 532 -20.64 -15.44 4.93
CA LEU A 532 -20.76 -15.94 6.30
C LEU A 532 -21.89 -15.24 7.05
N THR A 533 -22.41 -15.92 8.06
CA THR A 533 -23.42 -15.39 8.99
C THR A 533 -22.82 -15.21 10.38
N GLY A 534 -23.56 -14.59 11.30
CA GLY A 534 -23.08 -14.37 12.68
C GLY A 534 -22.63 -15.66 13.39
N ASN A 535 -23.18 -16.83 13.03
CA ASN A 535 -22.80 -18.12 13.63
C ASN A 535 -21.34 -18.52 13.33
N SER A 536 -20.70 -17.98 12.29
CA SER A 536 -19.32 -18.30 11.95
C SER A 536 -18.31 -17.83 13.01
N ILE A 537 -18.72 -16.93 13.92
CA ILE A 537 -17.92 -16.48 15.05
C ILE A 537 -17.61 -17.64 16.02
N ASP A 538 -18.46 -18.68 16.09
CA ASP A 538 -18.24 -19.86 16.95
C ASP A 538 -16.90 -20.56 16.69
N ALA A 539 -16.41 -20.55 15.44
CA ALA A 539 -15.13 -21.15 15.09
C ALA A 539 -13.92 -20.48 15.77
N LEU A 540 -14.11 -19.26 16.28
CA LEU A 540 -13.08 -18.42 16.89
C LEU A 540 -13.15 -18.44 18.43
N SER A 541 -14.02 -19.25 19.03
CA SER A 541 -14.31 -19.22 20.47
C SER A 541 -13.12 -19.49 21.40
N HIS A 542 -12.04 -20.06 20.86
CA HIS A 542 -10.82 -20.41 21.59
C HIS A 542 -9.68 -19.40 21.39
N LEU A 543 -9.87 -18.42 20.50
CA LEU A 543 -8.88 -17.40 20.16
C LEU A 543 -9.12 -16.12 20.97
N GLN A 544 -8.02 -15.44 21.33
CA GLN A 544 -8.04 -14.24 22.15
C GLN A 544 -7.10 -13.19 21.58
N GLY A 545 -7.51 -11.92 21.65
CA GLY A 545 -6.70 -10.77 21.28
C GLY A 545 -6.45 -10.63 19.78
N ILE A 546 -7.21 -11.31 18.92
CA ILE A 546 -6.95 -11.32 17.47
C ILE A 546 -7.49 -10.06 16.80
N TYR A 547 -6.88 -9.69 15.68
CA TYR A 547 -7.51 -8.89 14.64
C TYR A 547 -8.47 -9.78 13.84
N LEU A 548 -9.75 -9.44 13.82
CA LEU A 548 -10.80 -10.18 13.12
C LEU A 548 -11.46 -9.31 12.07
N ASN A 549 -11.23 -9.62 10.79
CA ASN A 549 -11.93 -8.98 9.70
C ASN A 549 -13.08 -9.88 9.19
N MET A 550 -14.32 -9.43 9.37
CA MET A 550 -15.52 -10.06 8.83
C MET A 550 -16.33 -9.07 7.97
N ALA A 551 -15.66 -8.06 7.39
CA ALA A 551 -16.29 -7.09 6.52
C ALA A 551 -16.92 -7.75 5.28
N ALA A 552 -17.93 -7.11 4.68
CA ALA A 552 -18.57 -7.57 3.45
C ALA A 552 -18.98 -9.06 3.49
N ASN A 553 -19.69 -9.46 4.55
CA ASN A 553 -20.30 -10.78 4.70
C ASN A 553 -21.84 -10.69 4.72
N ASN A 554 -22.52 -11.79 5.02
CA ASN A 554 -23.98 -11.85 5.15
C ASN A 554 -24.44 -11.85 6.63
N ILE A 555 -23.78 -11.06 7.48
CA ILE A 555 -24.08 -10.99 8.91
C ILE A 555 -25.27 -10.06 9.14
N HIS A 556 -26.43 -10.66 9.44
CA HIS A 556 -27.63 -9.91 9.84
C HIS A 556 -27.71 -9.73 11.36
N ILE A 557 -27.70 -10.84 12.11
CA ILE A 557 -27.84 -10.87 13.57
C ILE A 557 -26.62 -11.56 14.14
N ILE A 558 -26.10 -11.03 15.25
CA ILE A 558 -25.05 -11.68 16.05
C ILE A 558 -25.71 -12.20 17.33
N PRO A 559 -25.87 -13.54 17.47
CA PRO A 559 -26.41 -14.14 18.69
C PRO A 559 -25.69 -13.69 19.96
N SER A 560 -26.46 -13.43 21.03
CA SER A 560 -25.93 -12.89 22.29
C SER A 560 -24.89 -13.77 22.96
N HIS A 561 -24.94 -15.10 22.76
CA HIS A 561 -23.96 -16.03 23.29
C HIS A 561 -22.56 -15.90 22.66
N LEU A 562 -22.43 -15.20 21.53
CA LEU A 562 -21.17 -14.97 20.81
C LEU A 562 -20.49 -13.64 21.19
N LEU A 563 -21.19 -12.75 21.89
CA LEU A 563 -20.62 -11.46 22.34
C LEU A 563 -19.41 -11.63 23.27
N PRO A 564 -19.35 -12.63 24.18
CA PRO A 564 -18.14 -12.91 24.93
C PRO A 564 -16.95 -13.26 24.04
N THR A 565 -17.17 -14.01 22.96
CA THR A 565 -16.12 -14.34 21.98
C THR A 565 -15.60 -13.10 21.29
N LEU A 566 -16.48 -12.19 20.85
CA LEU A 566 -16.07 -10.91 20.26
C LEU A 566 -15.35 -10.02 21.28
N SER A 567 -15.77 -10.01 22.54
CA SER A 567 -15.15 -9.21 23.61
C SER A 567 -13.69 -9.59 23.87
N GLN A 568 -13.32 -10.84 23.60
CA GLN A 568 -11.94 -11.33 23.73
C GLN A 568 -11.01 -10.81 22.63
N GLN A 569 -11.53 -10.30 21.51
CA GLN A 569 -10.71 -9.87 20.37
C GLN A 569 -10.19 -8.45 20.53
N SER A 570 -9.06 -8.13 19.90
CA SER A 570 -8.44 -6.81 20.01
C SER A 570 -9.13 -5.80 19.09
N THR A 571 -9.23 -6.13 17.81
CA THR A 571 -9.85 -5.32 16.77
C THR A 571 -10.79 -6.16 15.92
N ILE A 572 -11.96 -5.60 15.58
CA ILE A 572 -13.01 -6.26 14.82
C ILE A 572 -13.47 -5.34 13.69
N ASN A 573 -13.57 -5.87 12.47
CA ASN A 573 -14.19 -5.17 11.34
C ASN A 573 -15.47 -5.88 10.91
N LEU A 574 -16.61 -5.19 11.00
CA LEU A 574 -17.94 -5.65 10.58
C LEU A 574 -18.56 -4.76 9.50
N SER A 575 -17.77 -3.86 8.91
CA SER A 575 -18.24 -2.94 7.86
C SER A 575 -18.89 -3.69 6.70
N HIS A 576 -19.81 -3.02 6.01
CA HIS A 576 -20.49 -3.56 4.83
C HIS A 576 -21.24 -4.90 5.03
N ASN A 577 -21.70 -5.21 6.25
CA ASN A 577 -22.61 -6.32 6.51
C ASN A 577 -24.08 -5.86 6.51
N PRO A 578 -25.03 -6.72 6.11
CA PRO A 578 -26.46 -6.39 6.09
C PRO A 578 -27.09 -6.47 7.49
N LEU A 579 -26.56 -5.70 8.44
CA LEU A 579 -26.91 -5.76 9.86
C LEU A 579 -28.38 -5.44 10.12
N ASP A 580 -29.00 -6.23 10.98
CA ASP A 580 -30.35 -6.03 11.49
C ASP A 580 -30.31 -5.10 12.70
N CYS A 581 -30.97 -3.95 12.57
CA CYS A 581 -31.09 -2.90 13.58
C CYS A 581 -32.50 -2.86 14.21
N THR A 582 -33.07 -4.04 14.45
CA THR A 582 -34.31 -4.22 15.23
C THR A 582 -34.03 -4.73 16.64
N CYS A 583 -35.08 -4.89 17.45
CA CYS A 583 -34.98 -5.47 18.79
C CYS A 583 -34.43 -6.91 18.82
N SER A 584 -34.46 -7.63 17.68
CA SER A 584 -33.89 -8.97 17.58
C SER A 584 -32.37 -8.99 17.76
N ASN A 585 -31.70 -7.86 17.48
CA ASN A 585 -30.24 -7.73 17.56
C ASN A 585 -29.80 -6.74 18.66
N ILE A 586 -30.69 -6.40 19.59
CA ILE A 586 -30.47 -5.34 20.58
C ILE A 586 -29.22 -5.56 21.43
N HIS A 587 -28.93 -6.80 21.82
CA HIS A 587 -27.76 -7.13 22.65
C HIS A 587 -26.45 -6.79 21.94
N PHE A 588 -26.35 -7.10 20.64
CA PHE A 588 -25.19 -6.76 19.83
C PHE A 588 -25.06 -5.25 19.63
N ILE A 589 -26.17 -4.55 19.35
CA ILE A 589 -26.15 -3.09 19.11
C ILE A 589 -25.70 -2.33 20.37
N THR A 590 -26.20 -2.73 21.54
CA THR A 590 -25.74 -2.16 22.82
C THR A 590 -24.27 -2.46 23.05
N TRP A 591 -23.85 -3.71 22.87
CA TRP A 591 -22.46 -4.12 23.03
C TRP A 591 -21.51 -3.40 22.06
N TYR A 592 -21.92 -3.18 20.81
CA TYR A 592 -21.16 -2.45 19.79
C TYR A 592 -20.83 -1.04 20.25
N LYS A 593 -21.82 -0.32 20.80
CA LYS A 593 -21.65 1.05 21.32
C LYS A 593 -20.71 1.12 22.52
N GLU A 594 -20.76 0.11 23.40
CA GLU A 594 -19.88 0.00 24.56
C GLU A 594 -18.42 -0.35 24.18
N ASN A 595 -18.20 -0.84 22.94
CA ASN A 595 -16.92 -1.35 22.47
C ASN A 595 -16.43 -0.65 21.19
N LEU A 596 -16.86 0.59 20.91
CA LEU A 596 -16.53 1.32 19.68
C LEU A 596 -15.02 1.38 19.39
N GLN A 597 -14.17 1.46 20.42
CA GLN A 597 -12.71 1.47 20.30
C GLN A 597 -12.12 0.18 19.71
N LYS A 598 -12.87 -0.94 19.72
CA LYS A 598 -12.46 -2.21 19.10
C LYS A 598 -12.82 -2.27 17.61
N PHE A 599 -13.59 -1.33 17.08
CA PHE A 599 -14.13 -1.42 15.73
C PHE A 599 -13.34 -0.61 14.71
N GLU A 600 -12.85 -1.31 13.70
CA GLU A 600 -12.36 -0.71 12.46
C GLU A 600 -13.53 -0.51 11.48
N GLY A 601 -13.53 0.58 10.71
CA GLY A 601 -14.59 0.85 9.73
C GLY A 601 -15.96 1.12 10.35
N SER A 602 -15.99 1.77 11.53
CA SER A 602 -17.23 2.13 12.23
C SER A 602 -18.15 3.01 11.37
N GLU A 603 -17.56 3.93 10.60
CA GLU A 603 -18.23 4.80 9.63
C GLU A 603 -19.01 4.03 8.55
N ASP A 604 -18.56 2.83 8.21
CA ASP A 604 -19.16 1.94 7.19
C ASP A 604 -19.91 0.74 7.77
N THR A 605 -20.01 0.68 9.09
CA THR A 605 -20.84 -0.30 9.80
C THR A 605 -22.27 0.24 9.91
N LYS A 606 -23.08 -0.04 8.88
CA LYS A 606 -24.42 0.55 8.68
C LYS A 606 -25.53 -0.50 8.77
N CYS A 607 -26.72 -0.08 9.14
CA CYS A 607 -27.91 -0.91 9.16
C CYS A 607 -28.40 -1.23 7.75
N ALA A 608 -28.86 -2.47 7.53
CA ALA A 608 -29.63 -2.82 6.33
C ALA A 608 -31.13 -2.90 6.62
N ASN A 609 -31.50 -3.45 7.78
CA ASN A 609 -32.87 -3.57 8.25
C ASN A 609 -33.06 -2.84 9.58
N PRO A 610 -34.25 -2.31 9.90
CA PRO A 610 -35.42 -2.18 9.02
C PRO A 610 -35.18 -1.12 7.91
N PRO A 611 -36.01 -1.07 6.85
CA PRO A 611 -35.86 -0.09 5.76
C PRO A 611 -35.76 1.37 6.20
N SER A 612 -36.37 1.72 7.34
CA SER A 612 -36.32 3.07 7.93
C SER A 612 -34.94 3.46 8.50
N LEU A 613 -34.08 2.50 8.80
CA LEU A 613 -32.72 2.72 9.29
C LEU A 613 -31.66 2.34 8.26
N ARG A 614 -32.05 1.98 7.04
CA ARG A 614 -31.10 1.54 6.02
C ARG A 614 -30.06 2.63 5.74
N GLY A 615 -28.77 2.26 5.83
CA GLY A 615 -27.64 3.18 5.61
C GLY A 615 -27.24 4.01 6.84
N VAL A 616 -28.02 3.97 7.93
CA VAL A 616 -27.68 4.65 9.19
C VAL A 616 -26.55 3.89 9.89
N LYS A 617 -25.54 4.62 10.41
CA LYS A 617 -24.43 4.03 11.18
C LYS A 617 -24.95 3.36 12.45
N LEU A 618 -24.39 2.21 12.78
CA LEU A 618 -24.81 1.44 13.96
C LEU A 618 -24.57 2.21 15.28
N SER A 619 -23.51 3.04 15.32
CA SER A 619 -23.21 3.95 16.43
C SER A 619 -24.38 4.88 16.77
N ASP A 620 -25.16 5.27 15.77
CA ASP A 620 -26.18 6.32 15.88
C ASP A 620 -27.57 5.75 16.23
N VAL A 621 -27.76 4.44 16.08
CA VAL A 621 -29.03 3.73 16.28
C VAL A 621 -29.47 3.80 17.74
N LYS A 622 -30.69 4.29 18.02
CA LYS A 622 -31.29 4.25 19.36
C LYS A 622 -32.51 3.36 19.33
N LEU A 623 -32.46 2.24 20.06
CA LEU A 623 -33.56 1.30 20.19
C LEU A 623 -34.09 1.31 21.63
N SER A 624 -35.41 1.23 21.78
CA SER A 624 -36.08 0.99 23.04
C SER A 624 -36.91 -0.28 22.88
N CYS A 625 -36.47 -1.37 23.51
CA CYS A 625 -37.08 -2.68 23.39
C CYS A 625 -37.67 -3.07 24.75
N GLY A 626 -38.99 -3.18 24.80
CA GLY A 626 -39.75 -3.59 25.98
C GLY A 626 -41.21 -3.83 25.59
N ILE A 627 -41.98 -4.51 26.45
CA ILE A 627 -43.44 -4.54 26.27
C ILE A 627 -43.91 -3.10 26.49
N THR A 628 -44.38 -2.45 25.43
CA THR A 628 -44.98 -1.12 25.55
C THR A 628 -46.11 -1.16 26.58
N ALA A 629 -46.38 -0.06 27.29
CA ALA A 629 -47.51 -0.01 28.24
C ALA A 629 -48.83 -0.45 27.59
N THR A 630 -48.96 -0.21 26.28
CA THR A 630 -50.01 -0.74 25.41
C THR A 630 -50.01 -2.27 25.28
N GLY A 631 -48.85 -2.91 25.10
CA GLY A 631 -48.75 -4.37 25.05
C GLY A 631 -49.11 -5.05 26.38
N ILE A 632 -48.72 -4.45 27.52
CA ILE A 632 -49.13 -4.93 28.85
C ILE A 632 -50.65 -4.75 29.01
N PHE A 633 -51.20 -3.61 28.61
CA PHE A 633 -52.64 -3.36 28.64
C PHE A 633 -53.42 -4.41 27.84
N PHE A 634 -53.02 -4.70 26.60
CA PHE A 634 -53.69 -5.71 25.77
C PHE A 634 -53.56 -7.12 26.32
N LEU A 635 -52.41 -7.48 26.92
CA LEU A 635 -52.23 -8.77 27.57
C LEU A 635 -53.13 -8.92 28.80
N VAL A 636 -53.26 -7.86 29.61
CA VAL A 636 -54.18 -7.82 30.76
C VAL A 636 -55.63 -7.93 30.31
N VAL A 637 -56.04 -7.19 29.26
CA VAL A 637 -57.39 -7.26 28.69
C VAL A 637 -57.68 -8.67 28.16
N PHE A 638 -56.73 -9.29 27.46
CA PHE A 638 -56.88 -10.65 26.96
C PHE A 638 -57.05 -11.67 28.09
N LEU A 639 -56.19 -11.61 29.12
CA LEU A 639 -56.30 -12.49 30.30
C LEU A 639 -57.64 -12.29 31.05
N PHE A 640 -58.12 -11.04 31.14
CA PHE A 640 -59.40 -10.72 31.76
C PHE A 640 -60.58 -11.30 30.96
N LEU A 641 -60.57 -11.19 29.63
CA LEU A 641 -61.59 -11.79 28.76
C LEU A 641 -61.61 -13.32 28.85
N VAL A 642 -60.44 -13.96 28.90
CA VAL A 642 -60.32 -15.41 29.11
C VAL A 642 -60.89 -15.83 30.47
N ALA A 643 -60.63 -15.06 31.53
CA ALA A 643 -61.19 -15.32 32.85
C ALA A 643 -62.73 -15.18 32.87
N ILE A 644 -63.29 -14.16 32.19
CA ILE A 644 -64.74 -14.01 32.03
C ILE A 644 -65.35 -15.22 31.31
N LEU A 645 -64.74 -15.64 30.20
CA LEU A 645 -65.17 -16.83 29.44
C LEU A 645 -65.15 -18.10 30.29
N LEU A 646 -64.12 -18.29 31.10
CA LEU A 646 -64.01 -19.40 32.05
C LEU A 646 -65.12 -19.34 33.10
N ILE A 647 -65.40 -18.17 33.69
CA ILE A 647 -66.48 -17.99 34.66
C ILE A 647 -67.84 -18.30 34.03
N PHE A 648 -68.11 -17.81 32.81
CA PHE A 648 -69.34 -18.11 32.10
C PHE A 648 -69.47 -19.59 31.75
N SER A 649 -68.37 -20.23 31.35
CA SER A 649 -68.33 -21.67 31.03
C SER A 649 -68.60 -22.52 32.28
N VAL A 650 -67.97 -22.18 33.41
CA VAL A 650 -68.20 -22.84 34.70
C VAL A 650 -69.64 -22.60 35.18
N LYS A 651 -70.16 -21.38 35.06
CA LYS A 651 -71.54 -21.05 35.44
C LYS A 651 -72.56 -21.77 34.55
N PHE A 652 -72.27 -21.91 33.25
CA PHE A 652 -73.07 -22.70 32.31
C PHE A 652 -73.05 -24.18 32.67
N LEU A 653 -71.88 -24.75 32.95
CA LEU A 653 -71.72 -26.13 33.41
C LEU A 653 -72.45 -26.39 34.73
N LEU A 654 -72.37 -25.46 35.69
CA LEU A 654 -73.08 -25.55 36.97
C LEU A 654 -74.61 -25.43 36.79
N ARG A 655 -75.10 -24.54 35.91
CA ARG A 655 -76.54 -24.44 35.58
C ARG A 655 -77.06 -25.69 34.87
N TRP A 656 -76.29 -26.21 33.92
CA TRP A 656 -76.62 -27.45 33.21
C TRP A 656 -76.72 -28.62 34.19
N LYS A 657 -75.80 -28.70 35.16
CA LYS A 657 -75.82 -29.74 36.21
C LYS A 657 -77.01 -29.62 37.17
N TYR A 658 -77.50 -28.41 37.46
CA TYR A 658 -78.68 -28.18 38.33
C TYR A 658 -80.03 -28.37 37.63
N GLN A 659 -80.07 -28.40 36.30
CA GLN A 659 -81.30 -28.65 35.54
C GLN A 659 -81.53 -30.15 35.22
N HIS A 660 -80.57 -31.01 35.55
CA HIS A 660 -80.59 -32.45 35.27
C HIS A 660 -80.39 -33.32 36.54
N ILE A 661 -80.72 -32.76 37.70
CA ILE A 661 -80.98 -33.45 38.98
C ILE A 661 -82.45 -33.18 39.29
#